data_AF-A0A8H3FJ97-F1
#
_entry.id   AF-A0A8H3FJ97-F1
#
_cell.length_a   1.000
_cell.length_b   1.000
_cell.length_c   1.000
_cell.angle_alpha   90.00
_cell.angle_beta   90.00
_cell.angle_gamma   90.00
#
_symmetry.space_group_name_H-M   'P 1'
#
loop_
_entity.id
_entity.type
_entity.pdbx_description
1 polymer ?
#
loop_
_entity_poly.entity_id
_entity_poly.type
_entity_poly.pdbx_seq_one_letter_code
_entity_poly.pdbx_strand_id
1 'polypeptide(L)'
;MGGMSNYGPVLAALNVMQSNVQSSQKAEAHKSLEEFQKSQGAWAVTTSILNDQSAAVEAKLFAATTLKGKIVYDLDQLPEEQLSGLRGSLLSLLSTYSNGPKPIRTQLCVCLVNLAIQMLAWKNVLPLVASTLGSSSGDTVLDFLRILPEEVTEGRKINLSEENLTARTKELLEDNAQQVLALLINYAGSSSSASSNPHFLDCIASWTREIPAAQIVQSPLLDSIINALSVDASFEAAVDCMCTLYHETTDVDESKETIQILYPRLLSLRPLIASVAGEDDVEKYKSTTRLFTEAGEAWVVLTARMSNEFRSLVEAILECCARDADRDAISITFRFWGDLKQHITVPTYSAALSNYQDIFGQLVDVMIKHLEFPTPSDVHATDLFDGDREQEENFRSFRHRMGDVLKDCCEVIGAGTCLHKAYDLIKTWVTTYGSQVNGSTVPHWQKLEAPLFAIRGMGRMVSSEESTVLPDLISLMVQIPEHEKLRFQAVMALGRYTEWTANHPNYLQPQLQYLISSFQHPNPEVKEAAALAFSFFGQDCSRLLVGEIRNFHTFYDGVLDALIPTSQEELSKGVAYIIGAQTKSEIYASMKLYCDPLVNRLKLRANEAQSDPDNKLLKERVAETIVLITIFIQNVTPYYEPSETNQAVKYCEELLPVLSAICSAFKDSLPILETVCRCWRSMVISYRAGVLPILEPLANQLATGFKDSQQGCFLWATGAVLREFSEDVEYVDPATTKAVYNFFEQQAFAFLQIMDQLPPQELPDVIEDFFLLIEDALMFYHDQFIPSAISTPIFTAACSALALEQERPVSRVLRYLEDLMSYGTLHPHSSQLSQRSDPAIQAKNRSSIMSLASAQGEALVQRIMDGMMFTFPRDCLQDASSVMLLLFELDARQTAIWIKSSLDLLPASNFRPGERERLLSAVEEKMQTGQTHKIRMVLQDFTTSYRRRHVAPRDGLRSLIAGSKR
;
A
#
# COMPACT_ATOMS: atom_id res chain seq x y z
N MET A 1 -41.14 -22.15 -39.99
CA MET A 1 -40.53 -20.80 -39.87
C MET A 1 -41.42 -19.96 -38.97
N GLY A 2 -41.06 -19.80 -37.70
CA GLY A 2 -41.83 -18.98 -36.76
C GLY A 2 -41.12 -18.92 -35.41
N GLY A 3 -40.69 -17.71 -35.02
CA GLY A 3 -40.02 -17.43 -33.75
C GLY A 3 -38.49 -17.32 -33.83
N MET A 4 -37.94 -16.35 -34.56
CA MET A 4 -36.56 -15.90 -34.27
C MET A 4 -36.57 -15.31 -32.87
N SER A 5 -35.75 -15.84 -31.96
CA SER A 5 -35.71 -15.45 -30.56
C SER A 5 -35.38 -13.97 -30.41
N ASN A 6 -36.12 -13.26 -29.55
CA ASN A 6 -35.95 -11.82 -29.26
C ASN A 6 -34.55 -11.46 -28.66
N TYR A 7 -33.65 -12.43 -28.53
CA TYR A 7 -32.32 -12.31 -27.90
C TYR A 7 -31.18 -12.84 -28.78
N GLY A 8 -31.44 -13.16 -30.05
CA GLY A 8 -30.41 -13.56 -31.03
C GLY A 8 -29.18 -12.63 -31.10
N PRO A 9 -29.34 -11.29 -31.09
CA PRO A 9 -28.21 -10.36 -31.08
C PRO A 9 -27.31 -10.47 -29.84
N VAL A 10 -27.90 -10.73 -28.66
CA VAL A 10 -27.16 -10.90 -27.40
C VAL A 10 -26.34 -12.19 -27.44
N LEU A 11 -26.93 -13.29 -27.92
CA LEU A 11 -26.20 -14.55 -28.09
C LEU A 11 -25.07 -14.45 -29.11
N ALA A 12 -25.29 -13.71 -30.21
CA ALA A 12 -24.24 -13.46 -31.20
C ALA A 12 -23.07 -12.69 -30.60
N ALA A 13 -23.32 -11.63 -29.83
CA ALA A 13 -22.28 -10.85 -29.18
C ALA A 13 -21.52 -11.66 -28.11
N LEU A 14 -22.21 -12.52 -27.34
CA LEU A 14 -21.58 -13.44 -26.39
C LEU A 14 -20.66 -14.46 -27.09
N ASN A 15 -21.10 -15.02 -28.21
CA ASN A 15 -20.28 -15.94 -29.00
C ASN A 15 -19.05 -15.23 -29.60
N VAL A 16 -19.16 -13.96 -29.99
CA VAL A 16 -18.02 -13.14 -30.45
C VAL A 16 -17.00 -12.94 -29.32
N MET A 17 -17.45 -12.70 -28.09
CA MET A 17 -16.56 -12.56 -26.93
C MET A 17 -15.77 -13.84 -26.63
N GLN A 18 -16.40 -15.01 -26.81
CA GLN A 18 -15.82 -16.33 -26.52
C GLN A 18 -14.99 -16.91 -27.69
N SER A 19 -15.12 -16.37 -28.90
CA SER A 19 -14.42 -16.86 -30.09
C SER A 19 -13.05 -16.20 -30.29
N ASN A 20 -12.21 -16.80 -31.14
CA ASN A 20 -10.85 -16.33 -31.42
C ASN A 20 -10.83 -15.31 -32.57
N VAL A 21 -11.62 -14.23 -32.43
CA VAL A 21 -11.77 -13.13 -33.39
C VAL A 21 -10.87 -11.93 -33.04
N GLN A 22 -10.71 -11.01 -34.01
CA GLN A 22 -9.87 -9.81 -33.87
C GLN A 22 -10.29 -8.95 -32.65
N SER A 23 -9.30 -8.30 -32.02
CA SER A 23 -9.51 -7.46 -30.83
C SER A 23 -10.56 -6.35 -31.02
N SER A 24 -10.63 -5.76 -32.22
CA SER A 24 -11.63 -4.75 -32.59
C SER A 24 -13.08 -5.26 -32.51
N GLN A 25 -13.32 -6.50 -32.97
CA GLN A 25 -14.66 -7.12 -32.93
C GLN A 25 -15.06 -7.49 -31.49
N LYS A 26 -14.11 -7.92 -30.66
CA LYS A 26 -14.35 -8.13 -29.22
C LYS A 26 -14.68 -6.82 -28.51
N ALA A 27 -14.01 -5.73 -28.84
CA ALA A 27 -14.30 -4.41 -28.28
C ALA A 27 -15.71 -3.93 -28.67
N GLU A 28 -16.12 -4.14 -29.93
CA GLU A 28 -17.47 -3.79 -30.40
C GLU A 28 -18.56 -4.65 -29.71
N ALA A 29 -18.34 -5.96 -29.60
CA ALA A 29 -19.24 -6.86 -28.87
C ALA A 29 -19.33 -6.51 -27.38
N HIS A 30 -18.20 -6.18 -26.74
CA HIS A 30 -18.17 -5.72 -25.35
C HIS A 30 -19.01 -4.44 -25.18
N LYS A 31 -18.81 -3.44 -26.05
CA LYS A 31 -19.58 -2.19 -26.02
C LYS A 31 -21.08 -2.44 -26.21
N SER A 32 -21.44 -3.29 -27.18
CA SER A 32 -22.85 -3.66 -27.43
C SER A 32 -23.48 -4.37 -26.24
N LEU A 33 -22.77 -5.30 -25.59
CA LEU A 33 -23.27 -5.97 -24.39
C LEU A 33 -23.39 -4.99 -23.20
N GLU A 34 -22.46 -4.06 -23.04
CA GLU A 34 -22.53 -3.04 -22.00
C GLU A 34 -23.73 -2.09 -22.19
N GLU A 35 -23.95 -1.62 -23.42
CA GLU A 35 -25.14 -0.83 -23.79
C GLU A 35 -26.43 -1.62 -23.55
N PHE A 36 -26.44 -2.91 -23.91
CA PHE A 36 -27.56 -3.80 -23.63
C PHE A 36 -27.83 -3.91 -22.12
N GLN A 37 -26.80 -4.13 -21.29
CA GLN A 37 -26.95 -4.25 -19.83
C GLN A 37 -27.53 -2.96 -19.21
N LYS A 38 -27.28 -1.79 -19.78
CA LYS A 38 -27.86 -0.50 -19.32
C LYS A 38 -29.28 -0.28 -19.85
N SER A 39 -29.65 -0.89 -20.98
CA SER A 39 -30.95 -0.71 -21.65
C SER A 39 -32.16 -1.19 -20.83
N GLN A 40 -33.34 -0.63 -21.11
CA GLN A 40 -34.61 -1.07 -20.50
C GLN A 40 -35.06 -2.45 -21.01
N GLY A 41 -34.68 -2.83 -22.25
CA GLY A 41 -35.03 -4.12 -22.83
C GLY A 41 -34.37 -5.32 -22.14
N ALA A 42 -33.27 -5.10 -21.41
CA ALA A 42 -32.55 -6.15 -20.68
C ALA A 42 -33.43 -6.89 -19.66
N TRP A 43 -34.39 -6.22 -19.01
CA TRP A 43 -35.30 -6.84 -18.03
C TRP A 43 -36.07 -8.04 -18.62
N ALA A 44 -36.65 -7.87 -19.80
CA ALA A 44 -37.43 -8.91 -20.47
C ALA A 44 -36.54 -9.99 -21.10
N VAL A 45 -35.43 -9.56 -21.73
CA VAL A 45 -34.51 -10.47 -22.43
C VAL A 45 -33.79 -11.42 -21.46
N THR A 46 -33.29 -10.90 -20.34
CA THR A 46 -32.59 -11.73 -19.33
C THR A 46 -33.51 -12.80 -18.75
N THR A 47 -34.74 -12.42 -18.40
CA THR A 47 -35.78 -13.35 -17.91
C THR A 47 -36.14 -14.40 -18.96
N SER A 48 -36.17 -14.03 -20.25
CA SER A 48 -36.45 -14.97 -21.34
C SER A 48 -35.34 -16.01 -21.51
N ILE A 49 -34.07 -15.58 -21.44
CA ILE A 49 -32.90 -16.49 -21.52
C ILE A 49 -32.89 -17.46 -20.33
N LEU A 50 -33.19 -16.97 -19.12
CA LEU A 50 -33.21 -17.79 -17.91
C LEU A 50 -34.32 -18.86 -17.90
N ASN A 51 -35.46 -18.59 -18.55
CA ASN A 51 -36.55 -19.56 -18.69
C ASN A 51 -36.36 -20.54 -19.85
N ASP A 52 -35.46 -20.25 -20.80
CA ASP A 52 -35.18 -21.10 -21.94
C ASP A 52 -34.29 -22.29 -21.53
N GLN A 53 -34.88 -23.48 -21.45
CA GLN A 53 -34.17 -24.72 -21.14
C GLN A 53 -33.06 -25.02 -22.17
N SER A 54 -33.23 -24.61 -23.43
CA SER A 54 -32.28 -24.88 -24.52
C SER A 54 -31.09 -23.91 -24.58
N ALA A 55 -31.14 -22.80 -23.83
CA ALA A 55 -30.04 -21.85 -23.78
C ALA A 55 -28.82 -22.43 -23.05
N ALA A 56 -27.63 -22.10 -23.56
CA ALA A 56 -26.34 -22.50 -23.00
C ALA A 56 -26.14 -21.96 -21.57
N VAL A 57 -25.34 -22.66 -20.76
CA VAL A 57 -25.10 -22.31 -19.34
C VAL A 57 -24.45 -20.93 -19.22
N GLU A 58 -23.56 -20.59 -20.14
CA GLU A 58 -22.86 -19.30 -20.24
C GLU A 58 -23.84 -18.16 -20.50
N ALA A 59 -24.81 -18.38 -21.40
CA ALA A 59 -25.86 -17.41 -21.70
C ALA A 59 -26.79 -17.20 -20.49
N LYS A 60 -27.13 -18.27 -19.77
CA LYS A 60 -27.91 -18.21 -18.53
C LYS A 60 -27.15 -17.53 -17.39
N LEU A 61 -25.84 -17.73 -17.28
CA LEU A 61 -25.00 -17.05 -16.30
C LEU A 61 -24.90 -15.55 -16.60
N PHE A 62 -24.60 -15.17 -17.84
CA PHE A 62 -24.67 -13.77 -18.28
C PHE A 62 -26.07 -13.17 -18.04
N ALA A 63 -27.09 -13.98 -18.32
CA ALA A 63 -28.48 -13.89 -17.90
C ALA A 63 -28.65 -13.29 -16.49
N ALA A 64 -28.27 -14.12 -15.53
CA ALA A 64 -28.41 -13.89 -14.10
C ALA A 64 -27.51 -12.73 -13.61
N THR A 65 -26.28 -12.62 -14.10
CA THR A 65 -25.36 -11.53 -13.72
C THR A 65 -25.86 -10.18 -14.22
N THR A 66 -26.38 -10.12 -15.44
CA THR A 66 -27.01 -8.91 -15.97
C THR A 66 -28.23 -8.54 -15.14
N LEU A 67 -29.09 -9.51 -14.80
CA LEU A 67 -30.25 -9.29 -13.95
C LEU A 67 -29.88 -8.76 -12.57
N LYS A 68 -28.79 -9.25 -11.95
CA LYS A 68 -28.24 -8.65 -10.71
C LYS A 68 -27.90 -7.19 -10.94
N GLY A 69 -27.12 -6.86 -11.97
CA GLY A 69 -26.74 -5.48 -12.27
C GLY A 69 -27.95 -4.57 -12.48
N LYS A 70 -29.00 -5.06 -13.17
CA LYS A 70 -30.26 -4.34 -13.34
C LYS A 70 -30.95 -4.07 -12.00
N ILE A 71 -31.04 -5.06 -11.12
CA ILE A 71 -31.66 -4.92 -9.80
C ILE A 71 -30.85 -3.95 -8.92
N VAL A 72 -29.52 -4.04 -8.92
CA VAL A 72 -28.67 -3.18 -8.08
C VAL A 72 -28.71 -1.72 -8.54
N TYR A 73 -28.62 -1.46 -9.85
CA TYR A 73 -28.35 -0.12 -10.37
C TYR A 73 -29.55 0.56 -11.02
N ASP A 74 -30.47 -0.20 -11.62
CA ASP A 74 -31.50 0.31 -12.54
C ASP A 74 -32.92 -0.08 -12.13
N LEU A 75 -33.16 -0.46 -10.86
CA LEU A 75 -34.48 -0.90 -10.39
C LEU A 75 -35.57 0.17 -10.59
N ASP A 76 -35.17 1.45 -10.59
CA ASP A 76 -36.03 2.60 -10.86
C ASP A 76 -36.58 2.66 -12.30
N GLN A 77 -36.06 1.85 -13.23
CA GLN A 77 -36.64 1.68 -14.56
C GLN A 77 -37.97 0.92 -14.55
N LEU A 78 -38.30 0.22 -13.45
CA LEU A 78 -39.53 -0.53 -13.27
C LEU A 78 -40.49 0.23 -12.34
N PRO A 79 -41.77 0.39 -12.72
CA PRO A 79 -42.81 0.89 -11.82
C PRO A 79 -42.96 -0.01 -10.59
N GLU A 80 -43.34 0.57 -9.44
CA GLU A 80 -43.51 -0.16 -8.18
C GLU A 80 -44.49 -1.33 -8.30
N GLU A 81 -45.52 -1.22 -9.14
CA GLU A 81 -46.51 -2.28 -9.36
C GLU A 81 -45.88 -3.54 -9.96
N GLN A 82 -44.81 -3.39 -10.77
CA GLN A 82 -44.13 -4.48 -11.46
C GLN A 82 -43.14 -5.23 -10.57
N LEU A 83 -42.70 -4.64 -9.45
CA LEU A 83 -41.75 -5.26 -8.52
C LEU A 83 -42.29 -6.55 -7.92
N SER A 84 -43.59 -6.61 -7.66
CA SER A 84 -44.26 -7.82 -7.16
C SER A 84 -44.17 -8.99 -8.15
N GLY A 85 -44.30 -8.71 -9.46
CA GLY A 85 -44.15 -9.68 -10.55
C GLY A 85 -42.70 -10.12 -10.75
N LEU A 86 -41.74 -9.20 -10.63
CA LEU A 86 -40.31 -9.52 -10.66
C LEU A 86 -39.92 -10.47 -9.53
N ARG A 87 -40.38 -10.20 -8.31
CA ARG A 87 -40.20 -11.09 -7.14
C ARG A 87 -40.72 -12.49 -7.42
N GLY A 88 -41.95 -12.61 -7.92
CA GLY A 88 -42.55 -13.90 -8.26
C GLY A 88 -41.75 -14.66 -9.33
N SER A 89 -41.24 -13.94 -10.33
CA SER A 89 -40.42 -14.51 -11.40
C SER A 89 -39.08 -15.03 -10.88
N LEU A 90 -38.39 -14.27 -10.02
CA LEU A 90 -37.14 -14.71 -9.39
C LEU A 90 -37.33 -15.94 -8.50
N LEU A 91 -38.41 -15.99 -7.71
CA LEU A 91 -38.74 -17.14 -6.88
C LEU A 91 -39.01 -18.41 -7.71
N SER A 92 -39.73 -18.26 -8.83
CA SER A 92 -39.97 -19.35 -9.79
C SER A 92 -38.69 -19.85 -10.45
N LEU A 93 -37.82 -18.93 -10.88
CA LEU A 93 -36.51 -19.26 -11.42
C LEU A 93 -35.65 -19.99 -10.38
N LEU A 94 -35.61 -19.50 -9.13
CA LEU A 94 -34.84 -20.13 -8.07
C LEU A 94 -35.35 -21.56 -7.76
N SER A 95 -36.66 -21.79 -7.78
CA SER A 95 -37.25 -23.14 -7.66
C SER A 95 -36.81 -24.04 -8.83
N THR A 96 -36.82 -23.52 -10.06
CA THR A 96 -36.40 -24.25 -11.26
C THR A 96 -34.91 -24.61 -11.23
N TYR A 97 -34.06 -23.73 -10.72
CA TYR A 97 -32.61 -23.90 -10.64
C TYR A 97 -32.12 -24.44 -9.27
N SER A 98 -33.02 -24.91 -8.40
CA SER A 98 -32.68 -25.47 -7.08
C SER A 98 -31.65 -26.60 -7.19
N ASN A 99 -31.87 -27.53 -8.12
CA ASN A 99 -30.94 -28.61 -8.50
C ASN A 99 -30.10 -28.26 -9.75
N GLY A 100 -30.06 -27.00 -10.15
CA GLY A 100 -29.33 -26.51 -11.31
C GLY A 100 -27.85 -26.19 -11.00
N PRO A 101 -27.11 -25.63 -11.98
CA PRO A 101 -25.71 -25.23 -11.77
C PRO A 101 -25.57 -24.22 -10.63
N LYS A 102 -24.73 -24.53 -9.64
CA LYS A 102 -24.45 -23.68 -8.46
C LYS A 102 -24.21 -22.21 -8.81
N PRO A 103 -23.40 -21.83 -9.83
CA PRO A 103 -23.18 -20.42 -10.17
C PRO A 103 -24.46 -19.65 -10.52
N ILE A 104 -25.38 -20.27 -11.27
CA ILE A 104 -26.66 -19.64 -11.63
C ILE A 104 -27.55 -19.51 -10.40
N ARG A 105 -27.62 -20.56 -9.57
CA ARG A 105 -28.40 -20.57 -8.33
C ARG A 105 -27.93 -19.49 -7.36
N THR A 106 -26.63 -19.41 -7.09
CA THR A 106 -26.01 -18.36 -6.26
C THR A 106 -26.33 -16.97 -6.81
N GLN A 107 -26.19 -16.75 -8.12
CA GLN A 107 -26.47 -15.46 -8.74
C GLN A 107 -27.94 -15.05 -8.63
N LEU A 108 -28.87 -16.00 -8.71
CA LEU A 108 -30.30 -15.77 -8.48
C LEU A 108 -30.62 -15.48 -7.02
N CYS A 109 -29.95 -16.14 -6.06
CA CYS A 109 -30.03 -15.78 -4.64
C CYS A 109 -29.59 -14.33 -4.42
N VAL A 110 -28.46 -13.92 -5.00
CA VAL A 110 -27.98 -12.53 -4.93
C VAL A 110 -28.99 -11.54 -5.52
N CYS A 111 -29.60 -11.86 -6.68
CA CYS A 111 -30.67 -11.06 -7.27
C CYS A 111 -31.85 -10.89 -6.30
N LEU A 112 -32.27 -11.99 -5.68
CA LEU A 112 -33.41 -12.00 -4.76
C LEU A 112 -33.13 -11.22 -3.47
N VAL A 113 -31.92 -11.35 -2.92
CA VAL A 113 -31.47 -10.58 -1.76
C VAL A 113 -31.40 -9.08 -2.08
N ASN A 114 -30.80 -8.70 -3.20
CA ASN A 114 -30.72 -7.29 -3.61
C ASN A 114 -32.11 -6.68 -3.88
N LEU A 115 -33.04 -7.46 -4.42
CA LEU A 115 -34.44 -7.05 -4.53
C LEU A 115 -35.10 -6.92 -3.15
N ALA A 116 -34.85 -7.87 -2.24
CA ALA A 116 -35.36 -7.80 -0.87
C ALA A 116 -34.84 -6.57 -0.13
N ILE A 117 -33.57 -6.17 -0.32
CA ILE A 117 -33.03 -4.95 0.28
C ILE A 117 -33.78 -3.71 -0.24
N GLN A 118 -34.00 -3.61 -1.56
CA GLN A 118 -34.58 -2.43 -2.19
C GLN A 118 -36.11 -2.34 -2.15
N MET A 119 -36.82 -3.46 -2.09
CA MET A 119 -38.28 -3.50 -2.07
C MET A 119 -38.81 -3.31 -0.64
N LEU A 120 -38.86 -2.06 -0.17
CA LEU A 120 -39.23 -1.71 1.22
C LEU A 120 -40.61 -2.23 1.67
N ALA A 121 -41.52 -2.48 0.73
CA ALA A 121 -42.85 -3.06 0.99
C ALA A 121 -42.82 -4.57 1.29
N TRP A 122 -41.72 -5.28 0.99
CA TRP A 122 -41.62 -6.72 1.18
C TRP A 122 -41.12 -7.05 2.59
N LYS A 123 -42.09 -7.34 3.49
CA LYS A 123 -41.85 -7.60 4.92
C LYS A 123 -41.68 -9.06 5.31
N ASN A 124 -42.18 -10.00 4.52
CA ASN A 124 -42.16 -11.44 4.81
C ASN A 124 -41.14 -12.20 3.93
N VAL A 125 -39.92 -11.70 3.82
CA VAL A 125 -38.88 -12.24 2.91
C VAL A 125 -38.55 -13.69 3.23
N LEU A 126 -38.04 -13.97 4.44
CA LEU A 126 -37.62 -15.32 4.83
C LEU A 126 -38.77 -16.34 4.83
N PRO A 127 -39.96 -16.06 5.41
CA PRO A 127 -41.09 -16.98 5.35
C PRO A 127 -41.52 -17.33 3.91
N LEU A 128 -41.50 -16.35 3.01
CA LEU A 128 -41.88 -16.57 1.62
C LEU A 128 -40.85 -17.42 0.87
N VAL A 129 -39.56 -17.13 1.04
CA VAL A 129 -38.47 -17.91 0.41
C VAL A 129 -38.48 -19.35 0.90
N ALA A 130 -38.55 -19.56 2.22
CA ALA A 130 -38.58 -20.89 2.82
C ALA A 130 -39.79 -21.72 2.38
N SER A 131 -40.98 -21.11 2.32
CA SER A 131 -42.20 -21.80 1.86
C SER A 131 -42.19 -22.10 0.37
N THR A 132 -41.52 -21.29 -0.45
CA THR A 132 -41.46 -21.49 -1.90
C THR A 132 -40.48 -22.61 -2.29
N LEU A 133 -39.35 -22.72 -1.60
CA LEU A 133 -38.32 -23.73 -1.90
C LEU A 133 -38.62 -25.09 -1.27
N GLY A 134 -39.42 -25.13 -0.20
CA GLY A 134 -39.86 -26.36 0.47
C GLY A 134 -38.72 -27.15 1.13
N SER A 135 -39.06 -28.32 1.71
CA SER A 135 -38.08 -29.20 2.38
C SER A 135 -37.19 -30.00 1.42
N SER A 136 -37.52 -30.04 0.12
CA SER A 136 -36.77 -30.77 -0.91
C SER A 136 -35.56 -30.01 -1.46
N SER A 137 -35.42 -28.71 -1.15
CA SER A 137 -34.39 -27.82 -1.71
C SER A 137 -33.52 -27.18 -0.61
N GLY A 138 -33.16 -27.96 0.42
CA GLY A 138 -32.46 -27.48 1.62
C GLY A 138 -31.18 -26.67 1.31
N ASP A 139 -30.36 -27.13 0.36
CA ASP A 139 -29.12 -26.44 -0.02
C ASP A 139 -29.38 -25.07 -0.69
N THR A 140 -30.49 -24.91 -1.40
CA THR A 140 -30.86 -23.61 -2.01
C THR A 140 -31.27 -22.60 -0.95
N VAL A 141 -31.93 -23.08 0.12
CA VAL A 141 -32.28 -22.24 1.28
C VAL A 141 -31.02 -21.83 2.04
N LEU A 142 -30.07 -22.75 2.24
CA LEU A 142 -28.78 -22.43 2.84
C LEU A 142 -27.98 -21.44 2.00
N ASP A 143 -27.94 -21.59 0.67
CA ASP A 143 -27.30 -20.62 -0.21
C ASP A 143 -27.94 -19.22 -0.07
N PHE A 144 -29.28 -19.14 -0.03
CA PHE A 144 -29.96 -17.86 0.20
C PHE A 144 -29.64 -17.26 1.57
N LEU A 145 -29.69 -18.06 2.64
CA LEU A 145 -29.40 -17.62 4.00
C LEU A 145 -27.96 -17.14 4.11
N ARG A 146 -26.99 -17.86 3.54
CA ARG A 146 -25.58 -17.46 3.54
C ARG A 146 -25.35 -16.10 2.91
N ILE A 147 -25.94 -15.87 1.73
CA ILE A 147 -25.74 -14.65 0.93
C ILE A 147 -26.45 -13.43 1.55
N LEU A 148 -27.51 -13.65 2.33
CA LEU A 148 -28.34 -12.57 2.85
C LEU A 148 -27.55 -11.59 3.75
N PRO A 149 -26.85 -12.02 4.81
CA PRO A 149 -25.99 -11.12 5.59
C PRO A 149 -24.92 -10.44 4.75
N GLU A 150 -24.22 -11.19 3.89
CA GLU A 150 -23.13 -10.68 3.05
C GLU A 150 -23.56 -9.47 2.21
N GLU A 151 -24.67 -9.58 1.47
CA GLU A 151 -25.15 -8.52 0.57
C GLU A 151 -25.85 -7.36 1.32
N VAL A 152 -26.46 -7.62 2.48
CA VAL A 152 -27.06 -6.56 3.31
C VAL A 152 -25.96 -5.69 3.93
N THR A 153 -24.91 -6.30 4.50
CA THR A 153 -23.77 -5.57 5.08
C THR A 153 -22.93 -4.87 4.00
N GLU A 154 -22.80 -5.45 2.80
CA GLU A 154 -22.16 -4.81 1.63
C GLU A 154 -23.03 -3.75 0.92
N GLY A 155 -24.23 -3.46 1.43
CA GLY A 155 -25.29 -2.65 0.82
C GLY A 155 -24.91 -1.24 0.34
N ARG A 156 -23.67 -0.78 0.55
CA ARG A 156 -23.08 0.42 -0.05
C ARG A 156 -23.13 0.47 -1.57
N LYS A 157 -23.36 -0.65 -2.27
CA LYS A 157 -23.54 -0.71 -3.74
C LYS A 157 -24.96 -0.31 -4.19
N ILE A 158 -25.93 -0.33 -3.28
CA ILE A 158 -27.36 -0.13 -3.54
C ILE A 158 -27.73 1.35 -3.34
N ASN A 159 -28.65 1.86 -4.16
CA ASN A 159 -29.10 3.26 -4.11
C ASN A 159 -30.23 3.49 -3.09
N LEU A 160 -30.00 3.18 -1.81
CA LEU A 160 -30.89 3.50 -0.71
C LEU A 160 -30.26 4.55 0.21
N SER A 161 -31.08 5.37 0.89
CA SER A 161 -30.57 6.24 1.95
C SER A 161 -30.03 5.41 3.12
N GLU A 162 -29.08 5.96 3.87
CA GLU A 162 -28.48 5.31 5.05
C GLU A 162 -29.54 4.90 6.09
N GLU A 163 -30.55 5.75 6.30
CA GLU A 163 -31.68 5.46 7.18
C GLU A 163 -32.47 4.23 6.73
N ASN A 164 -32.74 4.12 5.42
CA ASN A 164 -33.47 2.97 4.86
C ASN A 164 -32.62 1.70 4.91
N LEU A 165 -31.32 1.78 4.62
CA LEU A 165 -30.41 0.64 4.71
C LEU A 165 -30.31 0.11 6.14
N THR A 166 -30.19 0.99 7.13
CA THR A 166 -30.18 0.61 8.55
C THR A 166 -31.48 -0.08 8.94
N ALA A 167 -32.63 0.49 8.55
CA ALA A 167 -33.93 -0.13 8.81
C ALA A 167 -34.08 -1.52 8.13
N ARG A 168 -33.58 -1.67 6.90
CA ARG A 168 -33.58 -2.96 6.19
C ARG A 168 -32.63 -3.98 6.80
N THR A 169 -31.50 -3.54 7.33
CA THR A 169 -30.54 -4.42 8.01
C THR A 169 -31.19 -5.07 9.23
N LYS A 170 -31.80 -4.25 10.08
CA LYS A 170 -32.57 -4.73 11.23
C LYS A 170 -33.69 -5.70 10.82
N GLU A 171 -34.50 -5.33 9.83
CA GLU A 171 -35.65 -6.12 9.42
C GLU A 171 -35.26 -7.47 8.79
N LEU A 172 -34.19 -7.50 7.98
CA LEU A 172 -33.77 -8.69 7.26
C LEU A 172 -32.89 -9.62 8.10
N LEU A 173 -32.08 -9.06 8.99
CA LEU A 173 -31.10 -9.81 9.78
C LEU A 173 -31.53 -9.95 11.24
N GLU A 174 -31.46 -8.86 12.03
CA GLU A 174 -31.71 -8.87 13.48
C GLU A 174 -33.06 -9.51 13.84
N ASP A 175 -34.16 -9.06 13.21
CA ASP A 175 -35.51 -9.52 13.51
C ASP A 175 -35.72 -11.00 13.15
N ASN A 176 -34.90 -11.56 12.25
CA ASN A 176 -35.00 -12.94 11.80
C ASN A 176 -33.96 -13.89 12.40
N ALA A 177 -32.98 -13.39 13.15
CA ALA A 177 -31.86 -14.17 13.68
C ALA A 177 -32.31 -15.43 14.45
N GLN A 178 -33.32 -15.30 15.32
CA GLN A 178 -33.84 -16.43 16.11
C GLN A 178 -34.51 -17.50 15.23
N GLN A 179 -35.22 -17.08 14.17
CA GLN A 179 -35.85 -18.01 13.24
C GLN A 179 -34.79 -18.78 12.45
N VAL A 180 -33.73 -18.09 12.00
CA VAL A 180 -32.62 -18.72 11.29
C VAL A 180 -31.88 -19.72 12.19
N LEU A 181 -31.60 -19.35 13.43
CA LEU A 181 -31.00 -20.27 14.41
C LEU A 181 -31.82 -21.56 14.58
N ALA A 182 -33.15 -21.44 14.71
CA ALA A 182 -34.03 -22.60 14.81
C ALA A 182 -34.02 -23.47 13.53
N LEU A 183 -33.96 -22.85 12.34
CA LEU A 183 -33.83 -23.58 11.08
C LEU A 183 -32.51 -24.34 10.99
N LEU A 184 -31.40 -23.73 11.42
CA LEU A 184 -30.08 -24.36 11.43
C LEU A 184 -30.02 -25.56 12.39
N ILE A 185 -30.58 -25.44 13.59
CA ILE A 185 -30.67 -26.56 14.56
C ILE A 185 -31.48 -27.71 13.99
N ASN A 186 -32.63 -27.42 13.36
CA ASN A 186 -33.47 -28.45 12.75
C ASN A 186 -32.77 -29.13 11.55
N TYR A 187 -32.02 -28.37 10.75
CA TYR A 187 -31.24 -28.92 9.64
C TYR A 187 -30.14 -29.86 10.13
N ALA A 188 -29.36 -29.46 11.15
CA ALA A 188 -28.35 -30.32 11.77
C ALA A 188 -28.95 -31.62 12.32
N GLY A 189 -30.13 -31.55 12.96
CA GLY A 189 -30.82 -32.72 13.51
C GLY A 189 -31.45 -33.66 12.47
N SER A 190 -31.49 -33.29 11.19
CA SER A 190 -32.18 -34.07 10.16
C SER A 190 -31.42 -35.35 9.76
N SER A 191 -30.09 -35.32 9.71
CA SER A 191 -29.23 -36.46 9.39
C SER A 191 -27.77 -36.17 9.75
N SER A 192 -26.94 -37.21 9.94
CA SER A 192 -25.51 -37.03 10.20
C SER A 192 -24.77 -36.36 9.03
N SER A 193 -25.20 -36.64 7.78
CA SER A 193 -24.68 -35.97 6.58
C SER A 193 -25.04 -34.50 6.51
N ALA A 194 -26.20 -34.11 7.06
CA ALA A 194 -26.61 -32.71 7.12
C ALA A 194 -25.80 -31.94 8.17
N SER A 195 -25.56 -32.53 9.35
CA SER A 195 -24.74 -31.91 10.40
C SER A 195 -23.28 -31.69 9.98
N SER A 196 -22.77 -32.50 9.06
CA SER A 196 -21.43 -32.34 8.49
C SER A 196 -21.43 -31.70 7.11
N ASN A 197 -22.51 -31.06 6.64
CA ASN A 197 -22.51 -30.43 5.32
C ASN A 197 -21.65 -29.15 5.33
N PRO A 198 -20.63 -29.00 4.46
CA PRO A 198 -19.81 -27.78 4.41
C PRO A 198 -20.64 -26.51 4.19
N HIS A 199 -21.66 -26.57 3.32
CA HIS A 199 -22.57 -25.46 3.05
C HIS A 199 -23.37 -25.01 4.28
N PHE A 200 -23.64 -25.95 5.19
CA PHE A 200 -24.33 -25.67 6.43
C PHE A 200 -23.42 -24.94 7.42
N LEU A 201 -22.15 -25.35 7.51
CA LEU A 201 -21.15 -24.70 8.35
C LEU A 201 -20.85 -23.26 7.86
N ASP A 202 -20.71 -23.07 6.55
CA ASP A 202 -20.58 -21.73 5.94
C ASP A 202 -21.77 -20.83 6.28
N CYS A 203 -22.98 -21.40 6.31
CA CYS A 203 -24.19 -20.66 6.65
C CYS A 203 -24.25 -20.32 8.15
N ILE A 204 -23.70 -21.15 9.05
CA ILE A 204 -23.56 -20.77 10.46
C ILE A 204 -22.59 -19.58 10.55
N ALA A 205 -21.41 -19.70 9.92
CA ALA A 205 -20.37 -18.68 9.91
C ALA A 205 -20.88 -17.32 9.40
N SER A 206 -21.67 -17.29 8.32
CA SER A 206 -22.20 -16.03 7.77
C SER A 206 -23.19 -15.31 8.70
N TRP A 207 -23.81 -16.03 9.63
CA TRP A 207 -24.82 -15.49 10.56
C TRP A 207 -24.30 -15.22 11.97
N THR A 208 -23.03 -15.52 12.29
CA THR A 208 -22.47 -15.31 13.64
C THR A 208 -22.43 -13.85 14.08
N ARG A 209 -22.42 -12.89 13.13
CA ARG A 209 -22.52 -11.46 13.43
C ARG A 209 -23.89 -11.05 13.95
N GLU A 210 -24.93 -11.71 13.47
CA GLU A 210 -26.33 -11.37 13.74
C GLU A 210 -26.91 -12.26 14.85
N ILE A 211 -26.43 -13.50 14.96
CA ILE A 211 -26.78 -14.45 16.01
C ILE A 211 -25.67 -14.40 17.07
N PRO A 212 -25.97 -14.00 18.32
CA PRO A 212 -24.96 -13.93 19.37
C PRO A 212 -24.21 -15.26 19.54
N ALA A 213 -22.88 -15.23 19.53
CA ALA A 213 -22.03 -16.42 19.61
C ALA A 213 -22.40 -17.33 20.80
N ALA A 214 -22.79 -16.74 21.94
CA ALA A 214 -23.27 -17.47 23.11
C ALA A 214 -24.43 -18.43 22.80
N GLN A 215 -25.38 -18.04 21.96
CA GLN A 215 -26.53 -18.88 21.60
C GLN A 215 -26.12 -20.07 20.73
N ILE A 216 -25.16 -19.86 19.81
CA ILE A 216 -24.63 -20.93 18.96
C ILE A 216 -23.87 -21.94 19.82
N VAL A 217 -22.99 -21.45 20.70
CA VAL A 217 -22.13 -22.26 21.58
C VAL A 217 -22.94 -23.06 22.60
N GLN A 218 -24.06 -22.51 23.10
CA GLN A 218 -24.97 -23.21 24.03
C GLN A 218 -25.93 -24.20 23.33
N SER A 219 -25.95 -24.22 21.99
CA SER A 219 -26.82 -25.10 21.21
C SER A 219 -26.08 -26.39 20.76
N PRO A 220 -26.81 -27.41 20.27
CA PRO A 220 -26.21 -28.60 19.66
C PRO A 220 -25.37 -28.33 18.41
N LEU A 221 -25.38 -27.10 17.89
CA LEU A 221 -24.58 -26.71 16.73
C LEU A 221 -23.09 -26.77 17.02
N LEU A 222 -22.65 -26.43 18.24
CA LEU A 222 -21.23 -26.52 18.61
C LEU A 222 -20.69 -27.94 18.45
N ASP A 223 -21.42 -28.93 18.94
CA ASP A 223 -21.03 -30.34 18.80
C ASP A 223 -21.02 -30.75 17.31
N SER A 224 -21.93 -30.21 16.50
CA SER A 224 -21.95 -30.47 15.05
C SER A 224 -20.71 -29.90 14.34
N ILE A 225 -20.31 -28.67 14.68
CA ILE A 225 -19.12 -28.00 14.14
C ILE A 225 -17.85 -28.78 14.55
N ILE A 226 -17.72 -29.14 15.83
CA ILE A 226 -16.53 -29.87 16.32
C ILE A 226 -16.45 -31.27 15.69
N ASN A 227 -17.56 -31.99 15.61
CA ASN A 227 -17.58 -33.32 14.97
C ASN A 227 -17.24 -33.25 13.48
N ALA A 228 -17.59 -32.16 12.80
CA ALA A 228 -17.25 -31.95 11.39
C ALA A 228 -15.73 -31.79 11.16
N LEU A 229 -14.94 -31.42 12.17
CA LEU A 229 -13.47 -31.43 12.09
C LEU A 229 -12.88 -32.84 11.97
N SER A 230 -13.66 -33.89 12.21
CA SER A 230 -13.24 -35.28 11.97
C SER A 230 -13.61 -35.79 10.57
N VAL A 231 -14.23 -34.96 9.73
CA VAL A 231 -14.70 -35.32 8.38
C VAL A 231 -13.92 -34.50 7.35
N ASP A 232 -13.11 -35.16 6.52
CA ASP A 232 -12.22 -34.47 5.57
C ASP A 232 -12.95 -33.49 4.63
N ALA A 233 -14.14 -33.86 4.13
CA ALA A 233 -14.92 -33.01 3.23
C ALA A 233 -15.42 -31.71 3.88
N SER A 234 -15.46 -31.66 5.21
CA SER A 234 -16.07 -30.59 6.00
C SER A 234 -15.06 -29.87 6.89
N PHE A 235 -13.80 -30.32 6.87
CA PHE A 235 -12.75 -29.87 7.75
C PHE A 235 -12.52 -28.35 7.64
N GLU A 236 -12.31 -27.86 6.42
CA GLU A 236 -12.03 -26.44 6.16
C GLU A 236 -13.20 -25.54 6.58
N ALA A 237 -14.43 -25.89 6.19
CA ALA A 237 -15.63 -25.15 6.57
C ALA A 237 -15.87 -25.17 8.09
N ALA A 238 -15.51 -26.27 8.78
CA ALA A 238 -15.59 -26.36 10.23
C ALA A 238 -14.53 -25.48 10.91
N VAL A 239 -13.29 -25.45 10.39
CA VAL A 239 -12.24 -24.54 10.87
C VAL A 239 -12.68 -23.08 10.70
N ASP A 240 -13.15 -22.70 9.51
CA ASP A 240 -13.61 -21.32 9.24
C ASP A 240 -14.78 -20.92 10.15
N CYS A 241 -15.72 -21.83 10.41
CA CYS A 241 -16.81 -21.60 11.35
C CYS A 241 -16.31 -21.40 12.79
N MET A 242 -15.36 -22.23 13.26
CA MET A 242 -14.76 -22.08 14.59
C MET A 242 -13.99 -20.77 14.72
N CYS A 243 -13.17 -20.45 13.72
CA CYS A 243 -12.43 -19.20 13.64
C CYS A 243 -13.35 -17.98 13.68
N THR A 244 -14.47 -18.02 12.96
CA THR A 244 -15.47 -16.93 12.99
C THR A 244 -16.08 -16.79 14.38
N LEU A 245 -16.39 -17.89 15.07
CA LEU A 245 -16.85 -17.84 16.47
C LEU A 245 -15.80 -17.24 17.41
N TYR A 246 -14.51 -17.49 17.20
CA TYR A 246 -13.45 -16.85 18.00
C TYR A 246 -13.43 -15.34 17.79
N HIS A 247 -13.52 -14.88 16.54
CA HIS A 247 -13.54 -13.45 16.21
C HIS A 247 -14.69 -12.70 16.89
N GLU A 248 -15.89 -13.30 16.95
CA GLU A 248 -17.04 -12.70 17.66
C GLU A 248 -16.86 -12.68 19.19
N THR A 249 -15.84 -13.36 19.73
CA THR A 249 -15.49 -13.37 21.17
C THR A 249 -14.25 -12.54 21.51
N THR A 250 -13.82 -11.65 20.61
CA THR A 250 -12.63 -10.79 20.82
C THR A 250 -12.81 -9.82 22.00
N ASP A 251 -14.04 -9.37 22.27
CA ASP A 251 -14.35 -8.72 23.55
C ASP A 251 -14.45 -9.78 24.65
N VAL A 252 -13.30 -10.03 25.28
CA VAL A 252 -13.12 -11.08 26.27
C VAL A 252 -13.88 -10.85 27.56
N ASP A 253 -14.20 -9.59 27.91
CA ASP A 253 -14.90 -9.25 29.14
C ASP A 253 -16.41 -9.49 28.98
N GLU A 254 -16.97 -9.19 27.80
CA GLU A 254 -18.37 -9.52 27.47
C GLU A 254 -18.58 -11.00 27.16
N SER A 255 -17.59 -11.66 26.54
CA SER A 255 -17.71 -13.04 26.03
C SER A 255 -17.22 -14.14 26.97
N LYS A 256 -16.95 -13.81 28.24
CA LYS A 256 -16.28 -14.71 29.19
C LYS A 256 -16.92 -16.10 29.33
N GLU A 257 -18.25 -16.17 29.46
CA GLU A 257 -18.96 -17.44 29.61
C GLU A 257 -18.85 -18.31 28.35
N THR A 258 -18.93 -17.69 27.17
CA THR A 258 -18.75 -18.35 25.87
C THR A 258 -17.34 -18.93 25.74
N ILE A 259 -16.32 -18.14 26.11
CA ILE A 259 -14.91 -18.57 26.07
C ILE A 259 -14.65 -19.73 27.03
N GLN A 260 -15.27 -19.74 28.22
CA GLN A 260 -15.16 -20.85 29.18
C GLN A 260 -15.69 -22.20 28.62
N ILE A 261 -16.62 -22.16 27.66
CA ILE A 261 -17.12 -23.36 26.97
C ILE A 261 -16.20 -23.72 25.78
N LEU A 262 -15.79 -22.73 24.99
CA LEU A 262 -14.98 -22.94 23.77
C LEU A 262 -13.55 -23.41 24.08
N TYR A 263 -12.91 -22.84 25.10
CA TYR A 263 -11.49 -23.06 25.39
C TYR A 263 -11.14 -24.53 25.68
N PRO A 264 -11.86 -25.27 26.56
CA PRO A 264 -11.60 -26.69 26.77
C PRO A 264 -11.85 -27.55 25.53
N ARG A 265 -12.82 -27.16 24.68
CA ARG A 265 -13.10 -27.86 23.42
C ARG A 265 -11.95 -27.71 22.43
N LEU A 266 -11.41 -26.50 22.28
CA LEU A 266 -10.22 -26.25 21.46
C LEU A 266 -9.01 -27.08 21.96
N LEU A 267 -8.73 -27.06 23.27
CA LEU A 267 -7.60 -27.81 23.81
C LEU A 267 -7.74 -29.33 23.62
N SER A 268 -8.96 -29.87 23.60
CA SER A 268 -9.19 -31.29 23.32
C SER A 268 -8.75 -31.70 21.90
N LEU A 269 -8.61 -30.73 20.99
CA LEU A 269 -8.14 -30.94 19.62
C LEU A 269 -6.62 -30.86 19.48
N ARG A 270 -5.86 -30.50 20.54
CA ARG A 270 -4.38 -30.41 20.47
C ARG A 270 -3.70 -31.66 19.89
N PRO A 271 -4.16 -32.91 20.14
CA PRO A 271 -3.58 -34.10 19.50
C PRO A 271 -3.66 -34.10 17.97
N LEU A 272 -4.59 -33.35 17.36
CA LEU A 272 -4.74 -33.21 15.92
C LEU A 272 -3.48 -32.60 15.27
N ILE A 273 -2.77 -31.72 15.97
CA ILE A 273 -1.54 -31.08 15.46
C ILE A 273 -0.51 -32.16 15.11
N ALA A 274 -0.29 -33.11 16.02
CA ALA A 274 0.68 -34.17 15.82
C ALA A 274 0.24 -35.22 14.80
N SER A 275 -1.07 -35.50 14.68
CA SER A 275 -1.57 -36.45 13.68
C SER A 275 -1.45 -35.88 12.26
N VAL A 276 -1.90 -34.64 12.05
CA VAL A 276 -1.89 -34.00 10.73
C VAL A 276 -0.47 -33.70 10.26
N ALA A 277 0.44 -33.32 11.18
CA ALA A 277 1.86 -33.16 10.85
C ALA A 277 2.53 -34.46 10.34
N GLY A 278 1.98 -35.63 10.65
CA GLY A 278 2.49 -36.92 10.19
C GLY A 278 1.81 -37.45 8.92
N GLU A 279 0.74 -36.80 8.43
CA GLU A 279 -0.04 -37.20 7.26
C GLU A 279 0.49 -36.59 5.94
N ASP A 280 1.50 -35.72 6.01
CA ASP A 280 2.05 -34.92 4.89
C ASP A 280 0.96 -34.10 4.12
N ASP A 281 -0.15 -33.75 4.79
CA ASP A 281 -1.22 -32.91 4.24
C ASP A 281 -1.03 -31.44 4.69
N VAL A 282 -0.38 -30.66 3.82
CA VAL A 282 -0.03 -29.26 4.05
C VAL A 282 -1.27 -28.38 4.29
N GLU A 283 -2.34 -28.55 3.51
CA GLU A 283 -3.52 -27.68 3.62
C GLU A 283 -4.32 -27.97 4.89
N LYS A 284 -4.40 -29.24 5.28
CA LYS A 284 -5.00 -29.65 6.55
C LYS A 284 -4.13 -29.16 7.73
N TYR A 285 -2.81 -29.15 7.60
CA TYR A 285 -1.90 -28.64 8.64
C TYR A 285 -2.00 -27.12 8.80
N LYS A 286 -2.07 -26.37 7.69
CA LYS A 286 -2.35 -24.91 7.71
C LYS A 286 -3.66 -24.62 8.40
N SER A 287 -4.72 -25.32 8.05
CA SER A 287 -6.05 -25.15 8.65
C SER A 287 -6.06 -25.51 10.14
N THR A 288 -5.34 -26.56 10.54
CA THR A 288 -5.16 -26.90 11.96
C THR A 288 -4.38 -25.81 12.71
N THR A 289 -3.34 -25.24 12.09
CA THR A 289 -2.57 -24.12 12.66
C THR A 289 -3.47 -22.88 12.85
N ARG A 290 -4.27 -22.51 11.83
CA ARG A 290 -5.26 -21.42 11.91
C ARG A 290 -6.20 -21.59 13.09
N LEU A 291 -6.72 -22.81 13.31
CA LEU A 291 -7.65 -23.10 14.41
C LEU A 291 -7.09 -22.69 15.79
N PHE A 292 -5.82 -22.98 16.08
CA PHE A 292 -5.20 -22.60 17.35
C PHE A 292 -4.74 -21.14 17.36
N THR A 293 -4.19 -20.65 16.26
CA THR A 293 -3.64 -19.30 16.19
C THR A 293 -4.72 -18.23 16.26
N GLU A 294 -5.81 -18.35 15.49
CA GLU A 294 -6.88 -17.36 15.47
C GLU A 294 -7.61 -17.29 16.83
N ALA A 295 -7.70 -18.42 17.56
CA ALA A 295 -8.14 -18.42 18.95
C ALA A 295 -7.17 -17.66 19.88
N GLY A 296 -5.87 -17.86 19.69
CA GLY A 296 -4.82 -17.12 20.40
C GLY A 296 -4.87 -15.63 20.14
N GLU A 297 -5.12 -15.21 18.90
CA GLU A 297 -5.29 -13.80 18.51
C GLU A 297 -6.55 -13.20 19.15
N ALA A 298 -7.70 -13.87 19.02
CA ALA A 298 -8.96 -13.39 19.59
C ALA A 298 -8.90 -13.25 21.13
N TRP A 299 -8.18 -14.14 21.81
CA TRP A 299 -8.10 -14.18 23.27
C TRP A 299 -6.75 -13.72 23.82
N VAL A 300 -5.98 -12.94 23.05
CA VAL A 300 -4.62 -12.51 23.42
C VAL A 300 -4.60 -11.74 24.75
N VAL A 301 -5.64 -10.93 25.01
CA VAL A 301 -5.79 -10.17 26.26
C VAL A 301 -5.96 -11.12 27.46
N LEU A 302 -6.75 -12.18 27.35
CA LEU A 302 -6.88 -13.21 28.39
C LEU A 302 -5.59 -14.02 28.54
N THR A 303 -4.91 -14.30 27.44
CA THR A 303 -3.62 -14.99 27.44
C THR A 303 -2.58 -14.24 28.27
N ALA A 304 -2.62 -12.90 28.26
CA ALA A 304 -1.80 -12.05 29.13
C ALA A 304 -2.35 -11.93 30.57
N ARG A 305 -3.66 -11.72 30.75
CA ARG A 305 -4.29 -11.56 32.09
C ARG A 305 -4.25 -12.83 32.94
N MET A 306 -4.41 -13.99 32.31
CA MET A 306 -4.59 -15.31 32.94
C MET A 306 -3.56 -16.30 32.41
N SER A 307 -2.28 -15.92 32.48
CA SER A 307 -1.18 -16.63 31.82
C SER A 307 -1.05 -18.11 32.22
N ASN A 308 -1.37 -18.48 33.46
CA ASN A 308 -1.31 -19.87 33.90
C ASN A 308 -2.38 -20.74 33.23
N GLU A 309 -3.59 -20.20 33.03
CA GLU A 309 -4.71 -20.94 32.45
C GLU A 309 -4.55 -21.07 30.93
N PHE A 310 -4.12 -19.99 30.28
CA PHE A 310 -3.98 -19.95 28.82
C PHE A 310 -2.65 -20.48 28.29
N ARG A 311 -1.70 -20.84 29.17
CA ARG A 311 -0.39 -21.38 28.78
C ARG A 311 -0.47 -22.54 27.79
N SER A 312 -1.42 -23.45 27.98
CA SER A 312 -1.60 -24.63 27.12
C SER A 312 -1.92 -24.27 25.66
N LEU A 313 -2.57 -23.13 25.42
CA LEU A 313 -2.86 -22.62 24.09
C LEU A 313 -1.60 -22.08 23.42
N VAL A 314 -0.80 -21.30 24.16
CA VAL A 314 0.47 -20.76 23.65
C VAL A 314 1.44 -21.91 23.32
N GLU A 315 1.49 -22.95 24.16
CA GLU A 315 2.26 -24.15 23.88
C GLU A 315 1.76 -24.92 22.65
N ALA A 316 0.45 -24.98 22.42
CA ALA A 316 -0.12 -25.59 21.21
C ALA A 316 0.30 -24.80 19.95
N ILE A 317 0.26 -23.47 19.99
CA ILE A 317 0.70 -22.62 18.88
C ILE A 317 2.22 -22.77 18.63
N LEU A 318 3.04 -22.85 19.68
CA LEU A 318 4.47 -23.18 19.56
C LEU A 318 4.68 -24.58 18.95
N GLU A 319 3.87 -25.56 19.33
CA GLU A 319 3.90 -26.91 18.79
C GLU A 319 3.55 -26.95 17.30
N CYS A 320 2.60 -26.11 16.83
CA CYS A 320 2.37 -25.90 15.40
C CYS A 320 3.60 -25.32 14.69
N CYS A 321 4.31 -24.37 15.31
CA CYS A 321 5.55 -23.82 14.73
C CYS A 321 6.65 -24.88 14.64
N ALA A 322 6.81 -25.70 15.69
CA ALA A 322 7.89 -26.67 15.80
C ALA A 322 7.75 -27.86 14.85
N ARG A 323 6.51 -28.26 14.51
CA ARG A 323 6.22 -29.41 13.65
C ARG A 323 6.03 -29.06 12.18
N ASP A 324 6.04 -27.77 11.82
CA ASP A 324 5.91 -27.30 10.45
C ASP A 324 7.18 -27.54 9.62
N ALA A 325 7.43 -28.78 9.19
CA ALA A 325 8.65 -29.14 8.47
C ALA A 325 8.84 -28.36 7.16
N ASP A 326 7.74 -28.10 6.45
CA ASP A 326 7.74 -27.45 5.13
C ASP A 326 7.65 -25.92 5.20
N ARG A 327 7.45 -25.35 6.40
CA ARG A 327 7.42 -23.90 6.69
C ARG A 327 6.23 -23.16 6.06
N ASP A 328 5.18 -23.91 5.76
CA ASP A 328 4.01 -23.43 5.04
C ASP A 328 2.93 -22.83 5.96
N ALA A 329 2.92 -23.24 7.23
CA ALA A 329 1.89 -22.86 8.19
C ALA A 329 2.39 -21.87 9.26
N ILE A 330 3.69 -21.87 9.57
CA ILE A 330 4.28 -21.10 10.68
C ILE A 330 4.03 -19.60 10.55
N SER A 331 3.95 -19.07 9.32
CA SER A 331 3.69 -17.65 9.08
C SER A 331 2.31 -17.18 9.57
N ILE A 332 1.34 -18.10 9.72
CA ILE A 332 0.03 -17.82 10.30
C ILE A 332 0.19 -17.37 11.76
N THR A 333 1.19 -17.90 12.47
CA THR A 333 1.40 -17.63 13.91
C THR A 333 2.04 -16.28 14.23
N PHE A 334 2.59 -15.58 13.25
CA PHE A 334 3.45 -14.41 13.49
C PHE A 334 2.71 -13.24 14.14
N ARG A 335 1.46 -12.99 13.72
CA ARG A 335 0.65 -11.92 14.30
C ARG A 335 0.35 -12.19 15.77
N PHE A 336 -0.07 -13.41 16.11
CA PHE A 336 -0.25 -13.81 17.50
C PHE A 336 0.99 -13.53 18.38
N TRP A 337 2.20 -13.89 17.92
CA TRP A 337 3.42 -13.65 18.70
C TRP A 337 3.69 -12.15 18.92
N GLY A 338 3.48 -11.34 17.89
CA GLY A 338 3.60 -9.89 17.96
C GLY A 338 2.59 -9.27 18.94
N ASP A 339 1.32 -9.67 18.84
CA ASP A 339 0.24 -9.17 19.69
C ASP A 339 0.44 -9.60 21.16
N LEU A 340 0.81 -10.88 21.39
CA LEU A 340 1.10 -11.38 22.74
C LEU A 340 2.27 -10.61 23.38
N LYS A 341 3.35 -10.37 22.62
CA LYS A 341 4.50 -9.58 23.09
C LYS A 341 4.07 -8.18 23.52
N GLN A 342 3.26 -7.49 22.70
CA GLN A 342 2.78 -6.13 23.02
C GLN A 342 2.02 -6.10 24.34
N HIS A 343 1.24 -7.13 24.66
CA HIS A 343 0.53 -7.21 25.92
C HIS A 343 1.43 -7.56 27.11
N ILE A 344 2.29 -8.58 27.02
CA ILE A 344 3.07 -9.07 28.18
C ILE A 344 4.25 -8.15 28.57
N THR A 345 4.73 -7.32 27.65
CA THR A 345 5.80 -6.34 27.91
C THR A 345 5.34 -5.14 28.72
N VAL A 346 4.02 -4.93 28.84
CA VAL A 346 3.46 -3.90 29.72
C VAL A 346 3.72 -4.26 31.19
N PRO A 347 4.18 -3.30 32.04
CA PRO A 347 4.53 -3.59 33.43
C PRO A 347 3.45 -4.29 34.26
N THR A 348 2.18 -4.04 33.95
CA THR A 348 1.00 -4.66 34.57
C THR A 348 1.03 -6.20 34.48
N TYR A 349 1.61 -6.77 33.43
CA TYR A 349 1.60 -8.21 33.14
C TYR A 349 2.96 -8.90 33.37
N SER A 350 3.82 -8.34 34.25
CA SER A 350 5.14 -8.90 34.56
C SER A 350 5.16 -10.38 34.98
N ALA A 351 4.09 -10.86 35.65
CA ALA A 351 3.93 -12.27 35.98
C ALA A 351 3.71 -13.14 34.73
N ALA A 352 2.96 -12.65 33.74
CA ALA A 352 2.77 -13.31 32.46
C ALA A 352 4.06 -13.34 31.65
N LEU A 353 4.81 -12.22 31.64
CA LEU A 353 6.13 -12.16 31.01
C LEU A 353 7.04 -13.29 31.53
N SER A 354 7.16 -13.41 32.85
CA SER A 354 7.98 -14.46 33.49
C SER A 354 7.50 -15.88 33.15
N ASN A 355 6.18 -16.07 33.05
CA ASN A 355 5.60 -17.36 32.70
C ASN A 355 5.86 -17.75 31.23
N TYR A 356 5.96 -16.80 30.31
CA TYR A 356 6.16 -17.11 28.88
C TYR A 356 7.61 -17.06 28.41
N GLN A 357 8.57 -16.66 29.25
CA GLN A 357 9.99 -16.55 28.88
C GLN A 357 10.57 -17.85 28.32
N ASP A 358 10.21 -19.00 28.89
CA ASP A 358 10.70 -20.30 28.42
C ASP A 358 10.11 -20.68 27.05
N ILE A 359 8.84 -20.35 26.81
CA ILE A 359 8.14 -20.56 25.54
C ILE A 359 8.75 -19.69 24.44
N PHE A 360 8.97 -18.40 24.70
CA PHE A 360 9.67 -17.52 23.74
C PHE A 360 11.13 -17.96 23.53
N GLY A 361 11.78 -18.51 24.56
CA GLY A 361 13.11 -19.13 24.42
C GLY A 361 13.12 -20.31 23.45
N GLN A 362 12.11 -21.17 23.50
CA GLN A 362 11.93 -22.28 22.54
C GLN A 362 11.53 -21.77 21.15
N LEU A 363 10.71 -20.70 21.08
CA LEU A 363 10.34 -20.06 19.83
C LEU A 363 11.58 -19.55 19.08
N VAL A 364 12.54 -18.94 19.78
CA VAL A 364 13.83 -18.55 19.17
C VAL A 364 14.54 -19.76 18.56
N ASP A 365 14.60 -20.89 19.26
CA ASP A 365 15.27 -22.10 18.76
C ASP A 365 14.56 -22.65 17.50
N VAL A 366 13.21 -22.67 17.50
CA VAL A 366 12.38 -23.08 16.36
C VAL A 366 12.56 -22.13 15.17
N MET A 367 12.54 -20.82 15.40
CA MET A 367 12.73 -19.82 14.35
C MET A 367 14.13 -19.91 13.74
N ILE A 368 15.19 -20.05 14.55
CA ILE A 368 16.55 -20.23 14.01
C ILE A 368 16.63 -21.50 13.16
N LYS A 369 15.98 -22.59 13.59
CA LYS A 369 15.95 -23.84 12.84
C LYS A 369 15.28 -23.68 11.46
N HIS A 370 14.17 -22.96 11.40
CA HIS A 370 13.43 -22.72 10.16
C HIS A 370 14.08 -21.71 9.21
N LEU A 371 15.08 -20.95 9.69
CA LEU A 371 15.92 -20.09 8.85
C LEU A 371 16.95 -20.86 8.02
N GLU A 372 17.17 -22.16 8.28
CA GLU A 372 18.11 -23.00 7.54
C GLU A 372 17.69 -23.15 6.08
N PHE A 373 18.64 -22.96 5.16
CA PHE A 373 18.42 -23.31 3.76
C PHE A 373 18.06 -24.80 3.61
N PRO A 374 17.24 -25.17 2.61
CA PRO A 374 17.00 -26.57 2.28
C PRO A 374 18.31 -27.33 2.09
N THR A 375 18.35 -28.58 2.57
CA THR A 375 19.50 -29.46 2.31
C THR A 375 19.21 -30.22 1.01
N PRO A 376 20.05 -30.10 -0.03
CA PRO A 376 19.85 -30.84 -1.26
C PRO A 376 19.79 -32.34 -1.00
N SER A 377 18.84 -33.02 -1.64
CA SER A 377 18.76 -34.49 -1.65
C SER A 377 19.90 -35.13 -2.45
N ASP A 378 20.45 -34.41 -3.44
CA ASP A 378 21.65 -34.77 -4.18
C ASP A 378 22.83 -33.84 -3.82
N VAL A 379 23.96 -34.42 -3.41
CA VAL A 379 25.18 -33.70 -3.02
C VAL A 379 25.78 -32.87 -4.18
N HIS A 380 25.38 -33.17 -5.42
CA HIS A 380 25.80 -32.46 -6.63
C HIS A 380 24.82 -31.40 -7.14
N ALA A 381 23.66 -31.21 -6.51
CA ALA A 381 22.74 -30.15 -6.90
C ALA A 381 23.36 -28.77 -6.58
N THR A 382 23.67 -28.01 -7.64
CA THR A 382 24.20 -26.64 -7.54
C THR A 382 23.12 -25.60 -7.27
N ASP A 383 21.85 -25.99 -7.42
CA ASP A 383 20.68 -25.13 -7.21
C ASP A 383 19.86 -25.68 -6.03
N LEU A 384 19.62 -24.85 -5.02
CA LEU A 384 18.89 -25.21 -3.80
C LEU A 384 17.37 -25.27 -4.04
N PHE A 385 16.89 -24.70 -5.15
CA PHE A 385 15.48 -24.55 -5.48
C PHE A 385 15.16 -25.11 -6.88
N ASP A 386 16.02 -25.97 -7.45
CA ASP A 386 15.84 -26.60 -8.78
C ASP A 386 15.49 -25.63 -9.92
N GLY A 387 15.94 -24.37 -9.84
CA GLY A 387 15.69 -23.31 -10.82
C GLY A 387 14.43 -22.48 -10.57
N ASP A 388 13.68 -22.77 -9.50
CA ASP A 388 12.48 -22.02 -9.10
C ASP A 388 12.84 -20.74 -8.34
N ARG A 389 13.01 -19.67 -9.11
CA ARG A 389 13.29 -18.33 -8.58
C ARG A 389 12.16 -17.75 -7.73
N GLU A 390 10.92 -18.19 -7.95
CA GLU A 390 9.77 -17.72 -7.16
C GLU A 390 9.85 -18.31 -5.74
N GLN A 391 10.18 -19.59 -5.62
CA GLN A 391 10.42 -20.22 -4.32
C GLN A 391 11.62 -19.62 -3.59
N GLU A 392 12.71 -19.29 -4.29
CA GLU A 392 13.87 -18.63 -3.68
C GLU A 392 13.50 -17.25 -3.09
N GLU A 393 12.75 -16.44 -3.84
CA GLU A 393 12.31 -15.11 -3.37
C GLU A 393 11.25 -15.22 -2.25
N ASN A 394 10.35 -16.20 -2.35
CA ASN A 394 9.39 -16.51 -1.28
C ASN A 394 10.11 -16.90 0.00
N PHE A 395 11.15 -17.74 -0.09
CA PHE A 395 11.98 -18.09 1.06
C PHE A 395 12.70 -16.87 1.63
N ARG A 396 13.27 -15.99 0.79
CA ARG A 396 13.91 -14.75 1.24
C ARG A 396 12.94 -13.85 2.01
N SER A 397 11.75 -13.60 1.46
CA SER A 397 10.71 -12.78 2.12
C SER A 397 10.23 -13.41 3.42
N PHE A 398 10.12 -14.74 3.46
CA PHE A 398 9.77 -15.51 4.65
C PHE A 398 10.81 -15.35 5.77
N ARG A 399 12.11 -15.45 5.47
CA ARG A 399 13.19 -15.24 6.45
C ARG A 399 13.18 -13.82 7.04
N HIS A 400 12.81 -12.81 6.25
CA HIS A 400 12.66 -11.45 6.76
C HIS A 400 11.53 -11.34 7.80
N ARG A 401 10.36 -11.94 7.52
CA ARG A 401 9.23 -11.99 8.47
C ARG A 401 9.59 -12.73 9.77
N MET A 402 10.31 -13.85 9.68
CA MET A 402 10.83 -14.54 10.86
C MET A 402 11.82 -13.69 11.67
N GLY A 403 12.62 -12.88 10.97
CA GLY A 403 13.50 -11.91 11.61
C GLY A 403 12.75 -10.91 12.49
N ASP A 404 11.52 -10.56 12.15
CA ASP A 404 10.68 -9.69 13.00
C ASP A 404 10.20 -10.42 14.25
N VAL A 405 9.77 -11.68 14.13
CA VAL A 405 9.42 -12.52 15.31
C VAL A 405 10.61 -12.71 16.25
N LEU A 406 11.83 -12.86 15.72
CA LEU A 406 13.05 -12.94 16.52
C LEU A 406 13.31 -11.63 17.30
N LYS A 407 13.02 -10.47 16.72
CA LYS A 407 13.10 -9.19 17.44
C LYS A 407 12.06 -9.11 18.54
N ASP A 408 10.84 -9.60 18.29
CA ASP A 408 9.81 -9.67 19.30
C ASP A 408 10.23 -10.57 20.47
N CYS A 409 10.90 -11.69 20.18
CA CYS A 409 11.51 -12.52 21.21
C CYS A 409 12.58 -11.78 22.02
N CYS A 410 13.43 -10.96 21.38
CA CYS A 410 14.43 -10.15 22.08
C CYS A 410 13.82 -9.18 23.10
N GLU A 411 12.63 -8.63 22.84
CA GLU A 411 11.94 -7.76 23.79
C GLU A 411 11.41 -8.52 25.01
N VAL A 412 11.06 -9.80 24.84
CA VAL A 412 10.47 -10.64 25.91
C VAL A 412 11.54 -11.28 26.80
N ILE A 413 12.56 -11.92 26.21
CA ILE A 413 13.59 -12.68 26.95
C ILE A 413 14.94 -11.95 27.05
N GLY A 414 15.06 -10.79 26.42
CA GLY A 414 16.27 -9.98 26.35
C GLY A 414 17.17 -10.35 25.15
N ALA A 415 17.69 -9.32 24.47
CA ALA A 415 18.56 -9.48 23.30
C ALA A 415 19.82 -10.31 23.61
N GLY A 416 20.42 -10.14 24.80
CA GLY A 416 21.58 -10.92 25.23
C GLY A 416 21.30 -12.43 25.25
N THR A 417 20.15 -12.86 25.78
CA THR A 417 19.75 -14.27 25.81
C THR A 417 19.55 -14.84 24.41
N CYS A 418 18.89 -14.09 23.52
CA CYS A 418 18.69 -14.50 22.12
C CYS A 418 20.04 -14.62 21.38
N LEU A 419 20.96 -13.67 21.59
CA LEU A 419 22.30 -13.73 21.01
C LEU A 419 23.09 -14.94 21.51
N HIS A 420 23.05 -15.24 22.81
CA HIS A 420 23.71 -16.43 23.37
C HIS A 420 23.20 -17.72 22.70
N LYS A 421 21.89 -17.85 22.48
CA LYS A 421 21.31 -19.01 21.77
C LYS A 421 21.87 -19.17 20.37
N ALA A 422 21.93 -18.09 19.58
CA ALA A 422 22.52 -18.13 18.25
C ALA A 422 24.04 -18.40 18.28
N TYR A 423 24.75 -17.83 19.25
CA TYR A 423 26.19 -18.04 19.46
C TYR A 423 26.51 -19.51 19.82
N ASP A 424 25.71 -20.13 20.68
CA ASP A 424 25.90 -21.55 21.07
C ASP A 424 25.73 -22.50 19.87
N LEU A 425 24.81 -22.18 18.94
CA LEU A 425 24.65 -22.93 17.69
C LEU A 425 25.89 -22.79 16.79
N ILE A 426 26.44 -21.58 16.65
CA ILE A 426 27.69 -21.34 15.91
C ILE A 426 28.84 -22.12 16.54
N LYS A 427 29.01 -22.03 17.86
CA LYS A 427 30.06 -22.73 18.59
C LYS A 427 29.95 -24.25 18.45
N THR A 428 28.74 -24.78 18.51
CA THR A 428 28.45 -26.21 18.30
C THR A 428 28.82 -26.65 16.89
N TRP A 429 28.52 -25.82 15.87
CA TRP A 429 28.94 -26.11 14.51
C TRP A 429 30.47 -26.08 14.36
N VAL A 430 31.15 -25.08 14.92
CA VAL A 430 32.62 -24.94 14.87
C VAL A 430 33.32 -26.13 15.51
N THR A 431 32.85 -26.60 16.67
CA THR A 431 33.46 -27.75 17.36
C THR A 431 33.20 -29.08 16.64
N THR A 432 32.03 -29.23 16.00
CA THR A 432 31.62 -30.49 15.35
C THR A 432 32.20 -30.63 13.94
N TYR A 433 32.20 -29.54 13.16
CA TYR A 433 32.51 -29.57 11.73
C TYR A 433 33.68 -28.67 11.32
N GLY A 434 34.16 -27.79 12.19
CA GLY A 434 35.21 -26.82 11.84
C GLY A 434 36.52 -27.47 11.38
N SER A 435 36.87 -28.64 11.89
CA SER A 435 38.06 -29.40 11.47
C SER A 435 37.95 -30.04 10.08
N GLN A 436 36.74 -30.05 9.50
CA GLN A 436 36.44 -30.67 8.21
C GLN A 436 36.39 -29.64 7.06
N VAL A 437 36.58 -28.35 7.36
CA VAL A 437 36.58 -27.26 6.38
C VAL A 437 37.83 -27.35 5.51
N ASN A 438 37.64 -27.51 4.19
CA ASN A 438 38.72 -27.59 3.21
C ASN A 438 38.51 -26.55 2.10
N GLY A 439 39.22 -25.42 2.18
CA GLY A 439 39.10 -24.35 1.20
C GLY A 439 37.66 -23.81 1.13
N SER A 440 37.01 -23.96 -0.03
CA SER A 440 35.62 -23.52 -0.27
C SER A 440 34.54 -24.55 0.11
N THR A 441 34.93 -25.78 0.50
CA THR A 441 33.96 -26.79 0.92
C THR A 441 33.69 -26.68 2.41
N VAL A 442 32.48 -26.23 2.74
CA VAL A 442 32.02 -26.05 4.12
C VAL A 442 30.90 -27.05 4.43
N PRO A 443 31.13 -28.04 5.31
CA PRO A 443 30.12 -29.04 5.65
C PRO A 443 28.93 -28.44 6.39
N HIS A 444 27.71 -28.81 6.00
CA HIS A 444 26.46 -28.33 6.63
C HIS A 444 26.45 -26.81 6.86
N TRP A 445 26.91 -26.04 5.87
CA TRP A 445 27.00 -24.59 5.96
C TRP A 445 25.65 -23.95 6.28
N GLN A 446 24.52 -24.58 5.94
CA GLN A 446 23.16 -24.14 6.27
C GLN A 446 22.95 -23.98 7.78
N LYS A 447 23.51 -24.90 8.58
CA LYS A 447 23.43 -24.88 10.05
C LYS A 447 24.27 -23.77 10.67
N LEU A 448 25.27 -23.27 9.94
CA LEU A 448 26.08 -22.12 10.34
C LEU A 448 25.44 -20.80 9.85
N GLU A 449 24.86 -20.80 8.66
CA GLU A 449 24.28 -19.61 8.04
C GLU A 449 23.00 -19.15 8.75
N ALA A 450 22.14 -20.07 9.19
CA ALA A 450 20.89 -19.74 9.88
C ALA A 450 21.09 -18.91 11.17
N PRO A 451 21.98 -19.29 12.12
CA PRO A 451 22.24 -18.46 13.29
C PRO A 451 22.91 -17.12 12.93
N LEU A 452 23.74 -17.05 11.88
CA LEU A 452 24.28 -15.77 11.39
C LEU A 452 23.18 -14.85 10.85
N PHE A 453 22.19 -15.41 10.15
CA PHE A 453 21.00 -14.67 9.75
C PHE A 453 20.20 -14.19 10.94
N ALA A 454 20.00 -15.04 11.96
CA ALA A 454 19.29 -14.67 13.16
C ALA A 454 19.98 -13.50 13.88
N ILE A 455 21.30 -13.56 14.05
CA ILE A 455 22.13 -12.47 14.59
C ILE A 455 21.93 -11.19 13.79
N ARG A 456 22.04 -11.26 12.45
CA ARG A 456 21.77 -10.12 11.57
C ARG A 456 20.38 -9.53 11.79
N GLY A 457 19.35 -10.39 11.88
CA GLY A 457 17.96 -10.00 12.05
C GLY A 457 17.69 -9.31 13.38
N MET A 458 18.33 -9.79 14.45
CA MET A 458 18.20 -9.26 15.81
C MET A 458 19.08 -8.04 16.08
N GLY A 459 20.03 -7.70 15.19
CA GLY A 459 21.06 -6.67 15.44
C GLY A 459 20.55 -5.33 15.95
N ARG A 460 19.39 -4.85 15.47
CA ARG A 460 18.78 -3.58 15.93
C ARG A 460 18.30 -3.60 17.38
N MET A 461 18.07 -4.78 17.95
CA MET A 461 17.60 -4.95 19.34
C MET A 461 18.75 -4.98 20.35
N VAL A 462 19.99 -5.04 19.86
CA VAL A 462 21.18 -5.19 20.69
C VAL A 462 21.73 -3.81 21.02
N SER A 463 21.95 -3.55 22.31
CA SER A 463 22.57 -2.30 22.76
C SER A 463 24.03 -2.21 22.29
N SER A 464 24.47 -0.99 21.96
CA SER A 464 25.88 -0.70 21.65
C SER A 464 26.83 -0.85 22.86
N GLU A 465 26.28 -1.08 24.06
CA GLU A 465 27.01 -1.36 25.31
C GLU A 465 27.14 -2.86 25.63
N GLU A 466 26.54 -3.75 24.82
CA GLU A 466 26.63 -5.20 25.02
C GLU A 466 28.09 -5.66 24.93
N SER A 467 28.62 -6.30 25.96
CA SER A 467 30.05 -6.65 26.03
C SER A 467 30.30 -8.08 26.47
N THR A 468 29.26 -8.92 26.51
CA THR A 468 29.35 -10.31 26.94
C THR A 468 29.47 -11.28 25.77
N VAL A 469 28.66 -11.11 24.71
CA VAL A 469 28.64 -12.05 23.56
C VAL A 469 29.26 -11.43 22.31
N LEU A 470 28.97 -10.16 22.03
CA LEU A 470 29.39 -9.50 20.80
C LEU A 470 30.91 -9.49 20.57
N PRO A 471 31.79 -9.28 21.58
CA PRO A 471 33.24 -9.34 21.37
C PRO A 471 33.71 -10.67 20.77
N ASP A 472 33.24 -11.78 21.34
CA ASP A 472 33.56 -13.13 20.89
C ASP A 472 32.91 -13.42 19.53
N LEU A 473 31.65 -13.00 19.36
CA LEU A 473 30.90 -13.19 18.14
C LEU A 473 31.56 -12.48 16.96
N ILE A 474 31.87 -11.19 17.07
CA ILE A 474 32.51 -10.41 15.99
C ILE A 474 33.88 -11.00 15.65
N SER A 475 34.63 -11.45 16.66
CA SER A 475 35.91 -12.13 16.45
C SER A 475 35.76 -13.44 15.66
N LEU A 476 34.70 -14.20 15.90
CA LEU A 476 34.37 -15.39 15.10
C LEU A 476 33.89 -15.03 13.69
N MET A 477 33.13 -13.96 13.54
CA MET A 477 32.54 -13.57 12.25
C MET A 477 33.60 -13.21 11.20
N VAL A 478 34.69 -12.54 11.61
CA VAL A 478 35.82 -12.24 10.70
C VAL A 478 36.66 -13.47 10.35
N GLN A 479 36.40 -14.61 11.00
CA GLN A 479 37.07 -15.91 10.76
C GLN A 479 36.16 -16.94 10.07
N ILE A 480 34.97 -16.53 9.61
CA ILE A 480 34.03 -17.43 8.94
C ILE A 480 34.67 -18.00 7.66
N PRO A 481 34.55 -19.32 7.40
CA PRO A 481 35.07 -19.97 6.20
C PRO A 481 34.59 -19.37 4.87
N GLU A 482 35.35 -19.63 3.80
CA GLU A 482 35.05 -19.14 2.46
C GLU A 482 33.87 -19.89 1.83
N HIS A 483 32.67 -19.31 1.94
CA HIS A 483 31.46 -19.77 1.25
C HIS A 483 30.55 -18.58 0.96
N GLU A 484 29.95 -18.52 -0.24
CA GLU A 484 29.23 -17.34 -0.71
C GLU A 484 28.12 -16.86 0.23
N LYS A 485 27.19 -17.75 0.64
CA LYS A 485 26.07 -17.40 1.51
C LYS A 485 26.52 -17.08 2.95
N LEU A 486 27.60 -17.70 3.41
CA LEU A 486 28.17 -17.43 4.74
C LEU A 486 28.86 -16.06 4.76
N ARG A 487 29.65 -15.76 3.74
CA ARG A 487 30.35 -14.49 3.60
C ARG A 487 29.39 -13.33 3.44
N PHE A 488 28.35 -13.50 2.63
CA PHE A 488 27.24 -12.56 2.53
C PHE A 488 26.64 -12.25 3.90
N GLN A 489 26.30 -13.28 4.69
CA GLN A 489 25.70 -13.05 6.01
C GLN A 489 26.64 -12.49 7.05
N ALA A 490 27.91 -12.89 7.04
CA ALA A 490 28.92 -12.31 7.90
C ALA A 490 29.05 -10.81 7.66
N VAL A 491 29.26 -10.40 6.41
CA VAL A 491 29.38 -8.98 6.02
C VAL A 491 28.13 -8.19 6.39
N MET A 492 26.95 -8.71 6.09
CA MET A 492 25.69 -8.01 6.38
C MET A 492 25.41 -7.90 7.87
N ALA A 493 25.79 -8.89 8.68
CA ALA A 493 25.67 -8.80 10.13
C ALA A 493 26.70 -7.82 10.72
N LEU A 494 27.96 -7.80 10.26
CA LEU A 494 28.94 -6.79 10.67
C LEU A 494 28.43 -5.38 10.40
N GLY A 495 27.81 -5.14 9.23
CA GLY A 495 27.17 -3.88 8.88
C GLY A 495 26.00 -3.48 9.80
N ARG A 496 25.44 -4.39 10.61
CA ARG A 496 24.39 -4.07 11.61
C ARG A 496 24.95 -3.71 12.98
N TYR A 497 26.21 -4.02 13.27
CA TYR A 497 26.88 -3.77 14.54
C TYR A 497 27.94 -2.67 14.44
N THR A 498 27.80 -1.76 13.48
CA THR A 498 28.72 -0.64 13.25
C THR A 498 28.69 0.37 14.40
N GLU A 499 27.52 0.66 14.98
CA GLU A 499 27.40 1.49 16.20
C GLU A 499 28.17 0.90 17.38
N TRP A 500 28.08 -0.41 17.57
CA TRP A 500 28.85 -1.12 18.60
C TRP A 500 30.35 -1.04 18.32
N THR A 501 30.75 -1.20 17.06
CA THR A 501 32.17 -1.12 16.64
C THR A 501 32.73 0.29 16.84
N ALA A 502 31.93 1.33 16.63
CA ALA A 502 32.33 2.71 16.90
C ALA A 502 32.72 2.92 18.38
N ASN A 503 32.04 2.23 19.30
CA ASN A 503 32.37 2.23 20.74
C ASN A 503 33.55 1.31 21.10
N HIS A 504 33.92 0.36 20.23
CA HIS A 504 34.99 -0.62 20.46
C HIS A 504 36.02 -0.64 19.31
N PRO A 505 36.85 0.42 19.15
CA PRO A 505 37.73 0.59 17.98
C PRO A 505 38.73 -0.53 17.73
N ASN A 506 39.08 -1.31 18.76
CA ASN A 506 40.01 -2.45 18.65
C ASN A 506 39.54 -3.51 17.63
N TYR A 507 38.23 -3.60 17.38
CA TYR A 507 37.66 -4.57 16.44
C TYR A 507 37.46 -4.01 15.03
N LEU A 508 37.70 -2.71 14.80
CA LEU A 508 37.43 -2.07 13.51
C LEU A 508 38.35 -2.56 12.39
N GLN A 509 39.65 -2.64 12.64
CA GLN A 509 40.63 -2.99 11.61
C GLN A 509 40.45 -4.42 11.05
N PRO A 510 40.24 -5.48 11.87
CA PRO A 510 39.93 -6.81 11.35
C PRO A 510 38.64 -6.85 10.54
N GLN A 511 37.59 -6.17 10.99
CA GLN A 511 36.31 -6.10 10.28
C GLN A 511 36.45 -5.40 8.92
N LEU A 512 37.18 -4.29 8.88
CA LEU A 512 37.43 -3.54 7.65
C LEU A 512 38.25 -4.36 6.64
N GLN A 513 39.27 -5.09 7.09
CA GLN A 513 40.04 -5.98 6.22
C GLN A 513 39.17 -7.11 5.65
N TYR A 514 38.31 -7.69 6.49
CA TYR A 514 37.34 -8.70 6.05
C TYR A 514 36.34 -8.14 5.02
N LEU A 515 35.87 -6.91 5.24
CA LEU A 515 34.98 -6.19 4.33
C LEU A 515 35.65 -5.88 2.99
N ILE A 516 36.86 -5.30 2.99
CA ILE A 516 37.61 -4.96 1.78
C ILE A 516 37.90 -6.22 0.94
N SER A 517 38.29 -7.32 1.60
CA SER A 517 38.52 -8.59 0.88
C SER A 517 37.24 -9.17 0.28
N SER A 518 36.06 -8.84 0.82
CA SER A 518 34.77 -9.30 0.27
C SER A 518 34.43 -8.65 -1.08
N PHE A 519 34.99 -7.48 -1.42
CA PHE A 519 34.86 -6.89 -2.76
C PHE A 519 35.59 -7.67 -3.86
N GLN A 520 36.58 -8.50 -3.48
CA GLN A 520 37.32 -9.36 -4.41
C GLN A 520 36.59 -10.69 -4.68
N HIS A 521 35.49 -10.97 -3.97
CA HIS A 521 34.73 -12.20 -4.12
C HIS A 521 34.08 -12.26 -5.52
N PRO A 522 34.02 -13.45 -6.18
CA PRO A 522 33.45 -13.56 -7.52
C PRO A 522 31.94 -13.32 -7.57
N ASN A 523 31.20 -13.67 -6.52
CA ASN A 523 29.75 -13.48 -6.45
C ASN A 523 29.37 -11.99 -6.27
N PRO A 524 28.55 -11.39 -7.16
CA PRO A 524 28.12 -9.99 -7.06
C PRO A 524 27.30 -9.67 -5.81
N GLU A 525 26.51 -10.61 -5.27
CA GLU A 525 25.70 -10.39 -4.05
C GLU A 525 26.58 -10.06 -2.85
N VAL A 526 27.76 -10.70 -2.77
CA VAL A 526 28.74 -10.45 -1.70
C VAL A 526 29.35 -9.04 -1.84
N LYS A 527 29.59 -8.58 -3.07
CA LYS A 527 30.10 -7.22 -3.33
C LYS A 527 29.05 -6.16 -2.98
N GLU A 528 27.78 -6.42 -3.30
CA GLU A 528 26.67 -5.54 -2.95
C GLU A 528 26.50 -5.44 -1.42
N ALA A 529 26.51 -6.58 -0.73
CA ALA A 529 26.53 -6.61 0.73
C ALA A 529 27.73 -5.84 1.31
N ALA A 530 28.91 -5.97 0.71
CA ALA A 530 30.11 -5.27 1.15
C ALA A 530 30.01 -3.75 0.93
N ALA A 531 29.46 -3.30 -0.20
CA ALA A 531 29.21 -1.88 -0.46
C ALA A 531 28.25 -1.27 0.57
N LEU A 532 27.14 -1.96 0.87
CA LEU A 532 26.16 -1.53 1.85
C LEU A 532 26.73 -1.55 3.29
N ALA A 533 27.45 -2.61 3.67
CA ALA A 533 28.09 -2.65 4.98
C ALA A 533 29.14 -1.52 5.10
N PHE A 534 29.90 -1.23 4.04
CA PHE A 534 30.85 -0.12 4.01
C PHE A 534 30.18 1.23 4.22
N SER A 535 28.96 1.44 3.70
CA SER A 535 28.22 2.69 3.93
C SER A 535 27.87 2.88 5.41
N PHE A 536 27.47 1.81 6.11
CA PHE A 536 27.25 1.83 7.56
C PHE A 536 28.53 2.08 8.36
N PHE A 537 29.65 1.44 8.00
CA PHE A 537 30.95 1.74 8.62
C PHE A 537 31.36 3.20 8.39
N GLY A 538 31.16 3.71 7.18
CA GLY A 538 31.43 5.09 6.83
C GLY A 538 30.60 6.06 7.67
N GLN A 539 29.33 5.75 7.92
CA GLN A 539 28.43 6.57 8.73
C GLN A 539 28.83 6.59 10.22
N ASP A 540 28.89 5.41 10.86
CA ASP A 540 29.04 5.32 12.31
C ASP A 540 30.49 5.42 12.78
N CYS A 541 31.44 4.92 11.97
CA CYS A 541 32.88 4.93 12.27
C CYS A 541 33.64 6.06 11.55
N SER A 542 32.95 7.02 10.93
CA SER A 542 33.54 8.13 10.15
C SER A 542 34.77 8.76 10.80
N ARG A 543 34.66 9.15 12.08
CA ARG A 543 35.73 9.80 12.85
C ARG A 543 36.98 8.94 13.03
N LEU A 544 36.81 7.62 13.13
CA LEU A 544 37.92 6.66 13.28
C LEU A 544 38.63 6.39 11.94
N LEU A 545 37.91 6.59 10.83
CA LEU A 545 38.38 6.29 9.48
C LEU A 545 39.03 7.47 8.75
N VAL A 546 39.00 8.69 9.32
CA VAL A 546 39.57 9.91 8.71
C VAL A 546 41.05 9.74 8.32
N GLY A 547 41.84 9.01 9.11
CA GLY A 547 43.27 8.78 8.83
C GLY A 547 43.55 7.95 7.56
N GLU A 548 42.58 7.14 7.12
CA GLU A 548 42.74 6.15 6.05
C GLU A 548 42.21 6.63 4.69
N ILE A 549 41.75 7.88 4.59
CA ILE A 549 41.09 8.44 3.39
C ILE A 549 41.92 8.29 2.11
N ARG A 550 43.25 8.43 2.19
CA ARG A 550 44.13 8.26 1.02
C ARG A 550 44.22 6.80 0.57
N ASN A 551 44.19 5.86 1.52
CA ASN A 551 44.22 4.43 1.22
C ASN A 551 42.89 3.99 0.61
N PHE A 552 41.77 4.53 1.10
CA PHE A 552 40.46 4.30 0.52
C PHE A 552 40.30 4.84 -0.90
N HIS A 553 41.00 5.92 -1.27
CA HIS A 553 40.89 6.48 -2.62
C HIS A 553 41.36 5.49 -3.68
N THR A 554 42.52 4.85 -3.48
CA THR A 554 43.04 3.83 -4.41
C THR A 554 42.10 2.63 -4.50
N PHE A 555 41.50 2.23 -3.38
CA PHE A 555 40.51 1.16 -3.35
C PHE A 555 39.22 1.55 -4.09
N TYR A 556 38.68 2.73 -3.80
CA TYR A 556 37.46 3.27 -4.39
C TYR A 556 37.57 3.35 -5.91
N ASP A 557 38.63 3.99 -6.43
CA ASP A 557 38.83 4.18 -7.88
C ASP A 557 39.00 2.85 -8.61
N GLY A 558 39.64 1.86 -7.97
CA GLY A 558 39.89 0.53 -8.53
C GLY A 558 38.70 -0.43 -8.54
N VAL A 559 37.71 -0.23 -7.66
CA VAL A 559 36.55 -1.13 -7.51
C VAL A 559 35.29 -0.56 -8.15
N LEU A 560 35.15 0.77 -8.26
CA LEU A 560 33.90 1.44 -8.65
C LEU A 560 33.29 0.91 -9.96
N ASP A 561 34.08 0.77 -11.03
CA ASP A 561 33.56 0.32 -12.33
C ASP A 561 33.19 -1.18 -12.37
N ALA A 562 33.60 -1.96 -11.37
CA ALA A 562 33.25 -3.38 -11.25
C ALA A 562 31.94 -3.60 -10.49
N LEU A 563 31.35 -2.55 -9.93
CA LEU A 563 30.12 -2.59 -9.12
C LEU A 563 28.89 -2.19 -9.95
N ILE A 564 27.74 -2.71 -9.56
CA ILE A 564 26.44 -2.26 -10.07
C ILE A 564 26.10 -0.85 -9.53
N PRO A 565 25.24 -0.06 -10.21
CA PRO A 565 24.97 1.33 -9.84
C PRO A 565 24.59 1.53 -8.35
N THR A 566 23.68 0.70 -7.82
CA THR A 566 23.26 0.79 -6.39
C THR A 566 24.43 0.58 -5.43
N SER A 567 25.36 -0.34 -5.75
CA SER A 567 26.57 -0.57 -4.95
C SER A 567 27.59 0.57 -5.08
N GLN A 568 27.67 1.21 -6.25
CA GLN A 568 28.49 2.41 -6.44
C GLN A 568 27.98 3.55 -5.56
N GLU A 569 26.66 3.73 -5.49
CA GLU A 569 26.02 4.74 -4.65
C GLU A 569 26.31 4.51 -3.16
N GLU A 570 26.11 3.28 -2.64
CA GLU A 570 26.38 2.95 -1.24
C GLU A 570 27.87 3.13 -0.88
N LEU A 571 28.78 2.68 -1.75
CA LEU A 571 30.21 2.87 -1.54
C LEU A 571 30.58 4.37 -1.51
N SER A 572 30.05 5.16 -2.46
CA SER A 572 30.26 6.61 -2.52
C SER A 572 29.74 7.32 -1.27
N LYS A 573 28.58 6.89 -0.77
CA LYS A 573 27.97 7.41 0.45
C LYS A 573 28.82 7.13 1.68
N GLY A 574 29.36 5.91 1.81
CA GLY A 574 30.28 5.57 2.89
C GLY A 574 31.53 6.46 2.91
N VAL A 575 32.14 6.70 1.76
CA VAL A 575 33.28 7.62 1.63
C VAL A 575 32.87 9.06 1.94
N ALA A 576 31.72 9.52 1.45
CA ALA A 576 31.23 10.87 1.68
C ALA A 576 31.04 11.16 3.18
N TYR A 577 30.55 10.22 3.97
CA TYR A 577 30.47 10.37 5.42
C TYR A 577 31.84 10.54 6.09
N ILE A 578 32.85 9.79 5.63
CA ILE A 578 34.22 9.91 6.14
C ILE A 578 34.80 11.29 5.81
N ILE A 579 34.57 11.80 4.59
CA ILE A 579 34.99 13.16 4.18
C ILE A 579 34.28 14.23 5.02
N GLY A 580 32.97 14.08 5.26
CA GLY A 580 32.18 15.00 6.08
C GLY A 580 32.65 15.09 7.53
N ALA A 581 33.33 14.07 8.05
CA ALA A 581 33.88 14.05 9.41
C ALA A 581 35.29 14.65 9.54
N GLN A 582 35.92 15.07 8.43
CA GLN A 582 37.24 15.70 8.46
C GLN A 582 37.22 17.13 9.03
N THR A 583 38.42 17.67 9.24
CA THR A 583 38.57 19.09 9.57
C THR A 583 38.17 19.97 8.38
N LYS A 584 37.53 21.12 8.65
CA LYS A 584 36.98 22.02 7.61
C LYS A 584 37.99 22.37 6.51
N SER A 585 39.27 22.55 6.85
CA SER A 585 40.34 22.90 5.90
C SER A 585 40.68 21.81 4.88
N GLU A 586 40.42 20.55 5.22
CA GLU A 586 40.78 19.40 4.38
C GLU A 586 39.66 19.01 3.40
N ILE A 587 38.42 19.41 3.70
CA ILE A 587 37.21 18.99 2.96
C ILE A 587 37.31 19.34 1.48
N TYR A 588 37.75 20.55 1.11
CA TYR A 588 37.92 20.92 -0.30
C TYR A 588 38.94 20.02 -1.02
N ALA A 589 40.08 19.72 -0.38
CA ALA A 589 41.10 18.87 -0.97
C ALA A 589 40.61 17.42 -1.15
N SER A 590 39.88 16.88 -0.18
CA SER A 590 39.30 15.54 -0.25
C SER A 590 38.15 15.45 -1.24
N MET A 591 37.29 16.47 -1.32
CA MET A 591 36.25 16.57 -2.34
C MET A 591 36.87 16.52 -3.74
N LYS A 592 37.94 17.29 -4.01
CA LYS A 592 38.65 17.20 -5.29
C LYS A 592 39.24 15.82 -5.54
N LEU A 593 39.86 15.21 -4.52
CA LEU A 593 40.47 13.89 -4.64
C LEU A 593 39.47 12.83 -5.14
N TYR A 594 38.23 12.83 -4.63
CA TYR A 594 37.23 11.83 -5.00
C TYR A 594 36.30 12.26 -6.16
N CYS A 595 35.90 13.53 -6.20
CA CYS A 595 34.94 14.01 -7.19
C CYS A 595 35.59 14.36 -8.54
N ASP A 596 36.84 14.82 -8.61
CA ASP A 596 37.47 15.14 -9.89
C ASP A 596 37.63 13.92 -10.81
N PRO A 597 38.03 12.72 -10.32
CA PRO A 597 37.97 11.49 -11.11
C PRO A 597 36.56 11.20 -11.66
N LEU A 598 35.51 11.40 -10.86
CA LEU A 598 34.12 11.23 -11.31
C LEU A 598 33.73 12.27 -12.36
N VAL A 599 34.14 13.53 -12.20
CA VAL A 599 33.92 14.59 -13.19
C VAL A 599 34.64 14.29 -14.51
N ASN A 600 35.84 13.70 -14.46
CA ASN A 600 36.56 13.28 -15.66
C ASN A 600 35.86 12.11 -16.36
N ARG A 601 35.37 11.12 -15.60
CA ARG A 601 34.53 10.02 -16.13
C ARG A 601 33.25 10.57 -16.77
N LEU A 602 32.60 11.54 -16.11
CA LEU A 602 31.41 12.21 -16.60
C LEU A 602 31.66 12.91 -17.94
N LYS A 603 32.75 13.68 -18.07
CA LYS A 603 33.13 14.34 -19.32
C LYS A 603 33.39 13.34 -20.46
N LEU A 604 34.09 12.24 -20.17
CA LEU A 604 34.33 11.16 -21.14
C LEU A 604 33.01 10.53 -21.61
N ARG A 605 32.17 10.09 -20.68
CA ARG A 605 30.86 9.48 -20.98
C ARG A 605 29.93 10.44 -21.72
N ALA A 606 29.96 11.74 -21.39
CA ALA A 606 29.19 12.76 -22.08
C ALA A 606 29.65 12.93 -23.54
N ASN A 607 30.96 12.94 -23.80
CA ASN A 607 31.48 13.02 -25.18
C ASN A 607 31.11 11.77 -26.00
N GLU A 608 31.16 10.59 -25.39
CA GLU A 608 30.70 9.34 -26.02
C GLU A 608 29.20 9.39 -26.34
N ALA A 609 28.36 9.82 -25.39
CA ALA A 609 26.91 9.94 -25.58
C ALA A 609 26.52 11.01 -26.61
N GLN A 610 27.33 12.06 -26.79
CA GLN A 610 27.15 13.03 -27.89
C GLN A 610 27.53 12.44 -29.25
N SER A 611 28.49 11.53 -29.28
CA SER A 611 28.93 10.88 -30.52
C SER A 611 27.92 9.85 -31.03
N ASP A 612 27.08 9.32 -30.14
CA ASP A 612 25.99 8.37 -30.46
C ASP A 612 24.68 8.80 -29.76
N PRO A 613 23.97 9.81 -30.30
CA PRO A 613 22.82 10.44 -29.63
C PRO A 613 21.60 9.53 -29.41
N ASP A 614 21.47 8.44 -30.17
CA ASP A 614 20.34 7.51 -30.07
C ASP A 614 20.55 6.44 -28.98
N ASN A 615 21.77 6.35 -28.43
CA ASN A 615 22.14 5.34 -27.46
C ASN A 615 21.72 5.72 -26.03
N LYS A 616 20.53 5.23 -25.64
CA LYS A 616 19.96 5.47 -24.30
C LYS A 616 20.87 5.02 -23.16
N LEU A 617 21.58 3.90 -23.31
CA LEU A 617 22.47 3.37 -22.27
C LEU A 617 23.65 4.31 -21.98
N LEU A 618 24.17 5.03 -22.98
CA LEU A 618 25.22 6.02 -22.76
C LEU A 618 24.69 7.22 -21.98
N LYS A 619 23.46 7.67 -22.27
CA LYS A 619 22.80 8.75 -21.52
C LYS A 619 22.48 8.36 -20.07
N GLU A 620 22.07 7.11 -19.84
CA GLU A 620 21.87 6.56 -18.50
C GLU A 620 23.18 6.54 -17.71
N ARG A 621 24.30 6.10 -18.30
CA ARG A 621 25.62 6.12 -17.63
C ARG A 621 26.09 7.53 -17.29
N VAL A 622 25.75 8.54 -18.10
CA VAL A 622 26.00 9.95 -17.77
C VAL A 622 25.20 10.34 -16.53
N ALA A 623 23.90 10.04 -16.51
CA ALA A 623 23.01 10.32 -15.39
C ALA A 623 23.47 9.61 -14.09
N GLU A 624 23.83 8.33 -14.14
CA GLU A 624 24.38 7.55 -13.01
C GLU A 624 25.64 8.21 -12.42
N THR A 625 26.53 8.72 -13.28
CA THR A 625 27.76 9.39 -12.81
C THR A 625 27.45 10.69 -12.07
N ILE A 626 26.43 11.42 -12.52
CA ILE A 626 25.94 12.65 -11.84
C ILE A 626 25.35 12.31 -10.47
N VAL A 627 24.66 11.17 -10.35
CA VAL A 627 24.12 10.69 -9.06
C VAL A 627 25.26 10.45 -8.06
N LEU A 628 26.36 9.82 -8.47
CA LEU A 628 27.52 9.62 -7.57
C LEU A 628 28.07 10.94 -7.04
N ILE A 629 28.23 11.96 -7.90
CA ILE A 629 28.67 13.30 -7.49
C ILE A 629 27.64 13.95 -6.54
N THR A 630 26.35 13.76 -6.82
CA THR A 630 25.26 14.26 -5.98
C THR A 630 25.31 13.68 -4.56
N ILE A 631 25.68 12.40 -4.42
CA ILE A 631 25.82 11.74 -3.12
C ILE A 631 26.89 12.43 -2.26
N PHE A 632 28.03 12.83 -2.83
CA PHE A 632 29.04 13.60 -2.09
C PHE A 632 28.47 14.95 -1.62
N ILE A 633 27.72 15.64 -2.48
CA ILE A 633 27.10 16.93 -2.13
C ILE A 633 26.09 16.79 -0.98
N GLN A 634 25.28 15.72 -0.99
CA GLN A 634 24.25 15.49 0.02
C GLN A 634 24.81 15.10 1.38
N ASN A 635 25.92 14.35 1.41
CA ASN A 635 26.43 13.75 2.64
C ASN A 635 27.65 14.47 3.22
N VAL A 636 28.38 15.29 2.45
CA VAL A 636 29.48 16.13 2.94
C VAL A 636 28.93 17.48 3.40
N THR A 637 28.24 17.49 4.55
CA THR A 637 27.55 18.66 5.10
C THR A 637 28.11 19.09 6.47
N PRO A 638 29.39 19.49 6.55
CA PRO A 638 29.97 20.01 7.79
C PRO A 638 29.27 21.33 8.21
N TYR A 639 29.18 21.57 9.51
CA TYR A 639 28.66 22.82 10.03
C TYR A 639 29.66 23.98 9.83
N TYR A 640 29.21 25.09 9.23
CA TYR A 640 29.95 26.33 9.09
C TYR A 640 29.24 27.48 9.79
N GLU A 641 30.01 28.39 10.39
CA GLU A 641 29.44 29.67 10.85
C GLU A 641 29.14 30.59 9.65
N PRO A 642 28.19 31.53 9.76
CA PRO A 642 27.81 32.41 8.64
C PRO A 642 28.94 33.28 8.08
N SER A 643 30.00 33.51 8.87
CA SER A 643 31.19 34.29 8.50
C SER A 643 32.25 33.44 7.79
N GLU A 644 32.14 32.11 7.84
CA GLU A 644 33.12 31.18 7.29
C GLU A 644 32.75 30.76 5.86
N THR A 645 33.76 30.67 4.99
CA THR A 645 33.56 30.13 3.64
C THR A 645 33.38 28.61 3.70
N ASN A 646 32.21 28.14 3.25
CA ASN A 646 31.93 26.72 3.11
C ASN A 646 32.81 26.11 2.01
N GLN A 647 33.76 25.25 2.40
CA GLN A 647 34.72 24.63 1.49
C GLN A 647 34.08 23.67 0.48
N ALA A 648 32.92 23.08 0.81
CA ALA A 648 32.18 22.23 -0.11
C ALA A 648 31.44 23.06 -1.18
N VAL A 649 30.92 24.24 -0.82
CA VAL A 649 30.35 25.19 -1.78
C VAL A 649 31.41 25.73 -2.74
N LYS A 650 32.63 25.98 -2.24
CA LYS A 650 33.77 26.35 -3.10
C LYS A 650 34.06 25.28 -4.17
N TYR A 651 33.87 24.00 -3.87
CA TYR A 651 33.95 22.96 -4.90
C TYR A 651 32.77 23.01 -5.87
N CYS A 652 31.56 23.30 -5.37
CA CYS A 652 30.37 23.47 -6.21
C CYS A 652 30.50 24.61 -7.22
N GLU A 653 31.24 25.68 -6.91
CA GLU A 653 31.61 26.75 -7.85
C GLU A 653 32.33 26.21 -9.10
N GLU A 654 33.22 25.22 -8.94
CA GLU A 654 33.94 24.58 -10.05
C GLU A 654 33.08 23.57 -10.81
N LEU A 655 32.16 22.90 -10.09
CA LEU A 655 31.28 21.88 -10.65
C LEU A 655 30.13 22.46 -11.47
N LEU A 656 29.58 23.61 -11.05
CA LEU A 656 28.42 24.23 -11.68
C LEU A 656 28.59 24.44 -13.19
N PRO A 657 29.69 25.02 -13.72
CA PRO A 657 29.89 25.17 -15.16
C PRO A 657 29.92 23.85 -15.93
N VAL A 658 30.42 22.77 -15.31
CA VAL A 658 30.46 21.44 -15.94
C VAL A 658 29.04 20.89 -16.11
N LEU A 659 28.22 20.98 -15.06
CA LEU A 659 26.81 20.54 -15.11
C LEU A 659 25.99 21.39 -16.09
N SER A 660 26.24 22.70 -16.15
CA SER A 660 25.61 23.61 -17.11
C SER A 660 25.94 23.25 -18.56
N ALA A 661 27.20 22.87 -18.84
CA ALA A 661 27.61 22.42 -20.17
C ALA A 661 26.92 21.11 -20.58
N ILE A 662 26.76 20.18 -19.64
CA ILE A 662 26.05 18.91 -19.86
C ILE A 662 24.55 19.19 -20.11
N CYS A 663 23.91 20.00 -19.28
CA CYS A 663 22.52 20.42 -19.46
C CYS A 663 22.29 21.04 -20.85
N SER A 664 23.21 21.89 -21.29
CA SER A 664 23.14 22.54 -22.61
C SER A 664 23.33 21.58 -23.78
N ALA A 665 24.11 20.51 -23.58
CA ALA A 665 24.37 19.50 -24.61
C ALA A 665 23.25 18.46 -24.75
N PHE A 666 22.48 18.21 -23.68
CA PHE A 666 21.48 17.14 -23.61
C PHE A 666 20.06 17.68 -23.33
N LYS A 667 19.64 18.71 -24.07
CA LYS A 667 18.35 19.41 -23.87
C LYS A 667 17.12 18.51 -24.03
N ASP A 668 17.23 17.44 -24.80
CA ASP A 668 16.12 16.52 -25.08
C ASP A 668 16.16 15.26 -24.19
N SER A 669 17.14 15.14 -23.29
CA SER A 669 17.35 13.93 -22.49
C SER A 669 16.87 14.12 -21.05
N LEU A 670 15.58 13.87 -20.81
CA LEU A 670 14.96 13.98 -19.48
C LEU A 670 15.78 13.30 -18.34
N PRO A 671 16.29 12.06 -18.47
CA PRO A 671 17.05 11.43 -17.38
C PRO A 671 18.32 12.20 -16.95
N ILE A 672 18.97 12.88 -17.90
CA ILE A 672 20.16 13.70 -17.62
C ILE A 672 19.72 15.02 -16.97
N LEU A 673 18.68 15.67 -17.51
CA LEU A 673 18.19 16.93 -16.99
C LEU A 673 17.66 16.78 -15.57
N GLU A 674 16.93 15.70 -15.26
CA GLU A 674 16.46 15.39 -13.91
C GLU A 674 17.61 15.19 -12.93
N THR A 675 18.65 14.44 -13.32
CA THR A 675 19.79 14.19 -12.44
C THR A 675 20.65 15.44 -12.21
N VAL A 676 20.81 16.29 -13.24
CA VAL A 676 21.43 17.62 -13.08
C VAL A 676 20.61 18.51 -12.14
N CYS A 677 19.30 18.62 -12.36
CA CYS A 677 18.40 19.41 -11.53
C CYS A 677 18.36 18.89 -10.08
N ARG A 678 18.40 17.58 -9.88
CA ARG A 678 18.52 16.94 -8.57
C ARG A 678 19.84 17.29 -7.88
N CYS A 679 20.95 17.31 -8.62
CA CYS A 679 22.26 17.72 -8.11
C CYS A 679 22.23 19.19 -7.64
N TRP A 680 21.74 20.10 -8.49
CA TRP A 680 21.57 21.52 -8.15
C TRP A 680 20.64 21.74 -6.96
N ARG A 681 19.48 21.08 -6.94
CA ARG A 681 18.55 21.09 -5.81
C ARG A 681 19.24 20.60 -4.53
N SER A 682 20.05 19.56 -4.62
CA SER A 682 20.80 19.03 -3.49
C SER A 682 21.85 20.02 -2.99
N MET A 683 22.53 20.77 -3.86
CA MET A 683 23.46 21.84 -3.45
C MET A 683 22.73 22.87 -2.59
N VAL A 684 21.56 23.33 -3.04
CA VAL A 684 20.74 24.33 -2.34
C VAL A 684 20.29 23.82 -0.97
N ILE A 685 19.70 22.63 -0.90
CA ILE A 685 19.17 22.07 0.36
C ILE A 685 20.28 21.73 1.35
N SER A 686 21.41 21.18 0.87
CA SER A 686 22.49 20.68 1.74
C SER A 686 23.30 21.80 2.38
N TYR A 687 23.49 22.92 1.66
CA TYR A 687 24.33 24.02 2.14
C TYR A 687 23.57 25.31 2.46
N ARG A 688 22.28 25.41 2.12
CA ARG A 688 21.36 26.52 2.47
C ARG A 688 21.96 27.90 2.13
N ALA A 689 21.99 28.82 3.09
CA ALA A 689 22.61 30.14 2.95
C ALA A 689 24.08 30.11 2.51
N GLY A 690 24.80 28.99 2.71
CA GLY A 690 26.16 28.81 2.18
C GLY A 690 26.24 28.89 0.65
N VAL A 691 25.14 28.66 -0.08
CA VAL A 691 25.05 28.66 -1.55
C VAL A 691 24.98 30.07 -2.14
N LEU A 692 24.84 31.13 -1.33
CA LEU A 692 24.76 32.52 -1.79
C LEU A 692 25.77 32.90 -2.91
N PRO A 693 27.07 32.52 -2.84
CA PRO A 693 28.04 32.85 -3.89
C PRO A 693 27.71 32.28 -5.28
N ILE A 694 26.99 31.16 -5.36
CA ILE A 694 26.61 30.49 -6.61
C ILE A 694 25.13 30.61 -6.94
N LEU A 695 24.34 31.30 -6.11
CA LEU A 695 22.89 31.37 -6.28
C LEU A 695 22.48 32.03 -7.59
N GLU A 696 23.06 33.20 -7.91
CA GLU A 696 22.76 33.93 -9.16
C GLU A 696 23.10 33.10 -10.41
N PRO A 697 24.32 32.55 -10.59
CA PRO A 697 24.61 31.76 -11.77
C PRO A 697 23.75 30.49 -11.82
N LEU A 698 23.42 29.87 -10.69
CA LEU A 698 22.51 28.73 -10.65
C LEU A 698 21.09 29.08 -11.11
N ALA A 699 20.51 30.17 -10.60
CA ALA A 699 19.18 30.63 -10.97
C ALA A 699 19.08 30.94 -12.48
N ASN A 700 20.12 31.55 -13.05
CA ASN A 700 20.20 31.79 -14.49
C ASN A 700 20.22 30.49 -15.32
N GLN A 701 20.89 29.44 -14.84
CA GLN A 701 20.91 28.12 -15.49
C GLN A 701 19.57 27.41 -15.38
N LEU A 702 18.90 27.48 -14.23
CA LEU A 702 17.55 26.95 -14.05
C LEU A 702 16.57 27.62 -15.02
N ALA A 703 16.60 28.95 -15.10
CA ALA A 703 15.74 29.71 -15.99
C ALA A 703 15.96 29.39 -17.47
N THR A 704 17.22 29.36 -17.88
CA THR A 704 17.59 29.07 -19.28
C THR A 704 17.27 27.63 -19.63
N GLY A 705 17.56 26.68 -18.73
CA GLY A 705 17.28 25.26 -18.92
C GLY A 705 15.78 24.97 -19.06
N PHE A 706 14.93 25.58 -18.22
CA PHE A 706 13.48 25.45 -18.35
C PHE A 706 12.98 26.01 -19.68
N LYS A 707 13.41 27.22 -20.05
CA LYS A 707 13.00 27.88 -21.28
C LYS A 707 13.38 27.08 -22.54
N ASP A 708 14.56 26.48 -22.54
CA ASP A 708 15.11 25.76 -23.69
C ASP A 708 14.56 24.34 -23.83
N SER A 709 14.31 23.64 -22.72
CA SER A 709 13.93 22.22 -22.72
C SER A 709 12.44 21.95 -22.43
N GLN A 710 11.75 22.92 -21.82
CA GLN A 710 10.37 22.83 -21.35
C GLN A 710 10.11 21.67 -20.37
N GLN A 711 11.14 21.21 -19.65
CA GLN A 711 11.01 20.09 -18.70
C GLN A 711 10.68 20.56 -17.28
N GLY A 712 9.76 19.89 -16.60
CA GLY A 712 9.30 20.23 -15.25
C GLY A 712 10.39 20.19 -14.16
N CYS A 713 11.44 19.38 -14.35
CA CYS A 713 12.51 19.19 -13.36
C CYS A 713 13.23 20.50 -12.95
N PHE A 714 13.27 21.50 -13.83
CA PHE A 714 13.82 22.83 -13.51
C PHE A 714 12.91 23.65 -12.59
N LEU A 715 11.59 23.53 -12.74
CA LEU A 715 10.60 24.14 -11.85
C LEU A 715 10.67 23.48 -10.47
N TRP A 716 10.77 22.15 -10.44
CA TRP A 716 10.98 21.40 -9.21
C TRP A 716 12.27 21.79 -8.48
N ALA A 717 13.39 21.96 -9.20
CA ALA A 717 14.64 22.45 -8.59
C ALA A 717 14.52 23.90 -8.11
N THR A 718 13.77 24.75 -8.83
CA THR A 718 13.48 26.13 -8.44
C THR A 718 12.76 26.20 -7.08
N GLY A 719 11.85 25.28 -6.78
CA GLY A 719 11.14 25.25 -5.49
C GLY A 719 12.08 25.19 -4.26
N ALA A 720 13.23 24.51 -4.37
CA ALA A 720 14.23 24.50 -3.29
C ALA A 720 14.86 25.87 -3.06
N VAL A 721 15.04 26.67 -4.12
CA VAL A 721 15.53 28.05 -4.00
C VAL A 721 14.52 28.92 -3.27
N LEU A 722 13.22 28.79 -3.58
CA LEU A 722 12.18 29.54 -2.87
C LEU A 722 12.18 29.18 -1.37
N ARG A 723 12.25 27.89 -1.05
CA ARG A 723 12.22 27.41 0.32
C ARG A 723 13.38 27.94 1.18
N GLU A 724 14.61 27.76 0.69
CA GLU A 724 15.82 28.04 1.49
C GLU A 724 16.20 29.54 1.54
N PHE A 725 15.55 30.41 0.73
CA PHE A 725 15.84 31.85 0.68
C PHE A 725 14.60 32.73 0.96
N SER A 726 13.64 32.19 1.72
CA SER A 726 12.43 32.90 2.19
C SER A 726 12.72 33.87 3.36
N GLU A 727 11.79 34.77 3.66
CA GLU A 727 12.01 35.90 4.60
C GLU A 727 12.32 35.47 6.04
N ASP A 728 11.84 34.29 6.46
CA ASP A 728 12.02 33.75 7.81
C ASP A 728 13.32 32.96 7.99
N VAL A 729 14.14 32.80 6.94
CA VAL A 729 15.40 32.05 7.01
C VAL A 729 16.52 32.93 7.53
N GLU A 730 17.20 32.45 8.57
CA GLU A 730 18.34 33.15 9.16
C GLU A 730 19.45 33.40 8.12
N TYR A 731 20.08 34.58 8.20
CA TYR A 731 21.22 34.99 7.37
C TYR A 731 20.93 35.21 5.88
N VAL A 732 19.65 35.31 5.49
CA VAL A 732 19.23 35.77 4.16
C VAL A 732 18.81 37.23 4.22
N ASP A 733 19.36 38.06 3.35
CA ASP A 733 19.01 39.48 3.31
C ASP A 733 17.72 39.72 2.49
N PRO A 734 16.94 40.77 2.81
CA PRO A 734 15.68 41.05 2.11
C PRO A 734 15.82 41.30 0.60
N ALA A 735 16.99 41.78 0.13
CA ALA A 735 17.20 42.00 -1.30
C ALA A 735 17.34 40.68 -2.05
N THR A 736 18.03 39.70 -1.45
CA THR A 736 18.11 38.33 -1.96
C THR A 736 16.73 37.68 -2.02
N THR A 737 15.93 37.76 -0.95
CA THR A 737 14.57 37.20 -0.93
C THR A 737 13.68 37.80 -2.02
N LYS A 738 13.77 39.12 -2.24
CA LYS A 738 13.06 39.80 -3.34
C LYS A 738 13.55 39.36 -4.73
N ALA A 739 14.86 39.16 -4.90
CA ALA A 739 15.42 38.68 -6.16
C ALA A 739 14.95 37.25 -6.48
N VAL A 740 14.87 36.38 -5.45
CA VAL A 740 14.34 35.01 -5.58
C VAL A 740 12.86 35.03 -5.98
N TYR A 741 12.05 35.91 -5.39
CA TYR A 741 10.65 36.06 -5.78
C TYR A 741 10.51 36.53 -7.25
N ASN A 742 11.31 37.49 -7.69
CA ASN A 742 11.32 37.92 -9.10
C ASN A 742 11.74 36.77 -10.05
N PHE A 743 12.68 35.93 -9.62
CA PHE A 743 13.09 34.74 -10.37
C PHE A 743 11.94 33.72 -10.48
N PHE A 744 11.21 33.48 -9.40
CA PHE A 744 9.97 32.69 -9.42
C PHE A 744 8.95 33.25 -10.43
N GLU A 745 8.68 34.56 -10.40
CA GLU A 745 7.71 35.17 -11.33
C GLU A 745 8.11 34.95 -12.80
N GLN A 746 9.40 34.99 -13.11
CA GLN A 746 9.90 34.70 -14.45
C GLN A 746 9.65 33.24 -14.86
N GLN A 747 9.86 32.28 -13.95
CA GLN A 747 9.59 30.86 -14.21
C GLN A 747 8.08 30.61 -14.40
N ALA A 748 7.25 31.18 -13.54
CA ALA A 748 5.81 31.05 -13.65
C ALA A 748 5.27 31.67 -14.94
N PHE A 749 5.80 32.82 -15.35
CA PHE A 749 5.44 33.42 -16.63
C PHE A 749 5.84 32.53 -17.82
N ALA A 750 7.04 31.95 -17.79
CA ALA A 750 7.48 31.03 -18.84
C ALA A 750 6.58 29.79 -18.95
N PHE A 751 6.16 29.22 -17.82
CA PHE A 751 5.23 28.09 -17.80
C PHE A 751 3.85 28.46 -18.37
N LEU A 752 3.30 29.60 -17.97
CA LEU A 752 2.01 30.08 -18.49
C LEU A 752 2.05 30.27 -20.01
N GLN A 753 3.16 30.79 -20.56
CA GLN A 753 3.34 30.89 -22.01
C GLN A 753 3.35 29.54 -22.73
N ILE A 754 3.85 28.49 -22.09
CA ILE A 754 3.84 27.12 -22.64
C ILE A 754 2.41 26.57 -22.61
N MET A 755 1.69 26.77 -21.50
CA MET A 755 0.28 26.37 -21.38
C MET A 755 -0.66 27.07 -22.37
N ASP A 756 -0.34 28.29 -22.79
CA ASP A 756 -1.11 28.99 -23.83
C ASP A 756 -0.87 28.38 -25.23
N GLN A 757 0.23 27.64 -25.43
CA GLN A 757 0.62 27.06 -26.72
C GLN A 757 0.19 25.61 -26.88
N LEU A 758 0.16 24.84 -25.78
CA LEU A 758 -0.08 23.40 -25.78
C LEU A 758 -1.26 23.03 -24.86
N PRO A 759 -2.08 22.03 -25.23
CA PRO A 759 -3.15 21.57 -24.37
C PRO A 759 -2.59 20.89 -23.10
N PRO A 760 -3.28 20.98 -21.94
CA PRO A 760 -2.80 20.40 -20.68
C PRO A 760 -2.45 18.90 -20.77
N GLN A 761 -3.15 18.15 -21.63
CA GLN A 761 -2.94 16.72 -21.83
C GLN A 761 -1.54 16.36 -22.36
N GLU A 762 -0.84 17.30 -23.00
CA GLU A 762 0.52 17.10 -23.51
C GLU A 762 1.60 17.40 -22.47
N LEU A 763 1.26 17.99 -21.32
CA LEU A 763 2.20 18.47 -20.31
C LEU A 763 1.88 17.99 -18.87
N PRO A 764 1.43 16.74 -18.63
CA PRO A 764 0.98 16.32 -17.30
C PRO A 764 2.09 16.44 -16.23
N ASP A 765 3.32 16.02 -16.57
CA ASP A 765 4.45 16.02 -15.63
C ASP A 765 4.93 17.45 -15.32
N VAL A 766 4.96 18.33 -16.33
CA VAL A 766 5.34 19.75 -16.17
C VAL A 766 4.30 20.49 -15.34
N ILE A 767 3.00 20.17 -15.51
CA ILE A 767 1.91 20.68 -14.68
C ILE A 767 2.10 20.25 -13.22
N GLU A 768 2.43 18.97 -12.99
CA GLU A 768 2.71 18.46 -11.64
C GLU A 768 3.85 19.25 -10.97
N ASP A 769 5.00 19.36 -11.63
CA ASP A 769 6.17 20.08 -11.12
C ASP A 769 5.93 21.58 -10.95
N PHE A 770 5.12 22.18 -11.82
CA PHE A 770 4.73 23.58 -11.68
C PHE A 770 3.87 23.80 -10.43
N PHE A 771 2.85 22.99 -10.19
CA PHE A 771 2.02 23.16 -9.00
C PHE A 771 2.76 22.80 -7.70
N LEU A 772 3.78 21.94 -7.74
CA LEU A 772 4.73 21.80 -6.63
C LEU A 772 5.50 23.09 -6.35
N LEU A 773 5.97 23.79 -7.39
CA LEU A 773 6.60 25.10 -7.24
C LEU A 773 5.62 26.15 -6.69
N ILE A 774 4.36 26.13 -7.14
CA ILE A 774 3.33 27.05 -6.66
C ILE A 774 2.97 26.78 -5.19
N GLU A 775 2.92 25.52 -4.74
CA GLU A 775 2.76 25.16 -3.33
C GLU A 775 3.89 25.77 -2.47
N ASP A 776 5.15 25.66 -2.90
CA ASP A 776 6.28 26.31 -2.21
C ASP A 776 6.13 27.86 -2.20
N ALA A 777 5.73 28.47 -3.32
CA ALA A 777 5.51 29.92 -3.39
C ALA A 777 4.36 30.39 -2.49
N LEU A 778 3.27 29.63 -2.43
CA LEU A 778 2.13 29.90 -1.56
C LEU A 778 2.52 29.73 -0.09
N MET A 779 3.32 28.73 0.26
CA MET A 779 3.73 28.49 1.65
C MET A 779 4.70 29.56 2.18
N PHE A 780 5.71 29.94 1.39
CA PHE A 780 6.82 30.78 1.85
C PHE A 780 6.73 32.27 1.44
N TYR A 781 5.91 32.60 0.44
CA TYR A 781 5.77 33.97 -0.10
C TYR A 781 4.29 34.39 -0.24
N HIS A 782 3.39 33.89 0.61
CA HIS A 782 1.94 34.15 0.51
C HIS A 782 1.57 35.64 0.49
N ASP A 783 2.33 36.50 1.16
CA ASP A 783 2.10 37.93 1.31
C ASP A 783 2.37 38.71 0.01
N GLN A 784 3.31 38.21 -0.81
CA GLN A 784 3.64 38.73 -2.13
C GLN A 784 2.83 38.01 -3.23
N PHE A 785 2.74 36.68 -3.15
CA PHE A 785 2.13 35.82 -4.16
C PHE A 785 0.62 36.02 -4.32
N ILE A 786 -0.15 35.94 -3.23
CA ILE A 786 -1.63 36.01 -3.29
C ILE A 786 -2.13 37.33 -3.90
N PRO A 787 -1.63 38.52 -3.50
CA PRO A 787 -2.07 39.78 -4.09
C PRO A 787 -1.40 40.11 -5.44
N SER A 788 -0.49 39.28 -5.93
CA SER A 788 0.22 39.51 -7.20
C SER A 788 -0.71 39.42 -8.41
N ALA A 789 -0.30 40.04 -9.52
CA ALA A 789 -1.03 39.95 -10.78
C ALA A 789 -0.95 38.56 -11.44
N ILE A 790 0.06 37.74 -11.10
CA ILE A 790 0.27 36.40 -11.67
C ILE A 790 -0.64 35.34 -11.03
N SER A 791 -1.20 35.60 -9.84
CA SER A 791 -2.12 34.71 -9.13
C SER A 791 -3.35 34.30 -9.96
N THR A 792 -3.94 35.24 -10.71
CA THR A 792 -5.17 35.01 -11.49
C THR A 792 -4.92 34.13 -12.73
N PRO A 793 -3.87 34.38 -13.54
CA PRO A 793 -3.45 33.45 -14.58
C PRO A 793 -3.16 32.03 -14.07
N ILE A 794 -2.45 31.89 -12.94
CA ILE A 794 -2.14 30.58 -12.34
C ILE A 794 -3.41 29.85 -11.91
N PHE A 795 -4.37 30.56 -11.32
CA PHE A 795 -5.67 29.99 -10.98
C PHE A 795 -6.43 29.48 -12.21
N THR A 796 -6.36 30.23 -13.32
CA THR A 796 -7.00 29.85 -14.58
C THR A 796 -6.34 28.61 -15.19
N ALA A 797 -5.00 28.53 -15.09
CA ALA A 797 -4.23 27.36 -15.46
C ALA A 797 -4.62 26.13 -14.62
N ALA A 798 -4.80 26.29 -13.30
CA ALA A 798 -5.26 25.23 -12.41
C ALA A 798 -6.63 24.68 -12.84
N CYS A 799 -7.61 25.56 -13.11
CA CYS A 799 -8.93 25.15 -13.62
C CYS A 799 -8.84 24.38 -14.94
N SER A 800 -7.90 24.74 -15.82
CA SER A 800 -7.67 24.02 -17.08
C SER A 800 -7.01 22.65 -16.86
N ALA A 801 -6.09 22.54 -15.90
CA ALA A 801 -5.41 21.30 -15.55
C ALA A 801 -6.33 20.26 -14.90
N LEU A 802 -7.45 20.67 -14.31
CA LEU A 802 -8.50 19.73 -13.81
C LEU A 802 -9.18 18.93 -14.92
N ALA A 803 -8.92 19.20 -16.21
CA ALA A 803 -9.39 18.36 -17.32
C ALA A 803 -8.55 17.09 -17.52
N LEU A 804 -7.46 16.91 -16.76
CA LEU A 804 -6.60 15.73 -16.82
C LEU A 804 -7.26 14.50 -16.17
N GLU A 805 -6.86 13.31 -16.64
CA GLU A 805 -7.34 12.03 -16.11
C GLU A 805 -6.29 11.35 -15.21
N GLN A 806 -5.04 11.83 -15.23
CA GLN A 806 -3.96 11.30 -14.41
C GLN A 806 -4.10 11.73 -12.94
N GLU A 807 -3.90 10.80 -12.01
CA GLU A 807 -4.07 11.02 -10.57
C GLU A 807 -3.11 12.07 -9.99
N ARG A 808 -1.81 11.96 -10.27
CA ARG A 808 -0.80 12.82 -9.63
C ARG A 808 -0.97 14.30 -9.99
N PRO A 809 -1.07 14.70 -11.28
CA PRO A 809 -1.24 16.11 -11.62
C PRO A 809 -2.55 16.68 -11.07
N VAL A 810 -3.65 15.93 -11.16
CA VAL A 810 -4.96 16.38 -10.64
C VAL A 810 -4.93 16.54 -9.12
N SER A 811 -4.37 15.57 -8.38
CA SER A 811 -4.25 15.69 -6.92
C SER A 811 -3.39 16.90 -6.53
N ARG A 812 -2.28 17.17 -7.23
CA ARG A 812 -1.45 18.38 -6.98
C ARG A 812 -2.20 19.68 -7.24
N VAL A 813 -2.91 19.77 -8.36
CA VAL A 813 -3.73 20.95 -8.69
C VAL A 813 -4.81 21.17 -7.62
N LEU A 814 -5.49 20.09 -7.19
CA LEU A 814 -6.53 20.17 -6.16
C LEU A 814 -5.97 20.58 -4.79
N ARG A 815 -4.79 20.09 -4.39
CA ARG A 815 -4.12 20.51 -3.16
C ARG A 815 -3.72 21.98 -3.18
N TYR A 816 -3.12 22.44 -4.28
CA TYR A 816 -2.86 23.88 -4.48
C TYR A 816 -4.15 24.70 -4.33
N LEU A 817 -5.25 24.28 -4.96
CA LEU A 817 -6.53 24.99 -4.89
C LEU A 817 -7.10 24.97 -3.46
N GLU A 818 -6.96 23.86 -2.74
CA GLU A 818 -7.35 23.73 -1.34
C GLU A 818 -6.56 24.71 -0.46
N ASP A 819 -5.23 24.66 -0.55
CA ASP A 819 -4.33 25.53 0.20
C ASP A 819 -4.59 27.01 -0.11
N LEU A 820 -4.73 27.38 -1.39
CA LEU A 820 -5.02 28.75 -1.82
C LEU A 820 -6.34 29.26 -1.26
N MET A 821 -7.41 28.45 -1.33
CA MET A 821 -8.73 28.83 -0.83
C MET A 821 -8.75 28.94 0.69
N SER A 822 -7.93 28.16 1.39
CA SER A 822 -7.80 28.23 2.85
C SER A 822 -7.39 29.63 3.34
N TYR A 823 -6.58 30.38 2.57
CA TYR A 823 -6.20 31.77 2.86
C TYR A 823 -7.37 32.76 2.80
N GLY A 824 -8.51 32.38 2.23
CA GLY A 824 -9.75 33.17 2.29
C GLY A 824 -10.56 32.97 3.58
N THR A 825 -10.26 31.92 4.37
CA THR A 825 -10.97 31.59 5.60
C THR A 825 -10.48 32.43 6.79
N LEU A 826 -11.17 32.30 7.94
CA LEU A 826 -10.76 32.98 9.19
C LEU A 826 -9.50 32.37 9.82
N HIS A 827 -9.22 31.10 9.53
CA HIS A 827 -8.12 30.33 10.10
C HIS A 827 -7.45 29.55 8.98
N PRO A 828 -6.55 30.16 8.19
CA PRO A 828 -5.88 29.47 7.10
C PRO A 828 -5.11 28.25 7.62
N HIS A 829 -5.16 27.15 6.87
CA HIS A 829 -4.33 25.98 7.10
C HIS A 829 -2.90 26.38 6.79
N SER A 830 -2.19 26.86 7.81
CA SER A 830 -0.84 27.35 7.64
C SER A 830 0.06 26.65 8.64
N SER A 831 1.24 26.29 8.17
CA SER A 831 2.29 25.61 8.94
C SER A 831 2.61 26.40 10.22
N GLN A 832 3.19 25.75 11.24
CA GLN A 832 3.53 26.41 12.52
C GLN A 832 4.39 27.69 12.37
N LEU A 833 5.09 27.89 11.23
CA LEU A 833 5.79 29.15 10.92
C LEU A 833 4.83 30.34 10.64
N SER A 834 3.67 30.09 10.04
CA SER A 834 2.72 31.11 9.59
C SER A 834 1.80 31.64 10.70
N GLN A 835 1.82 31.06 11.90
CA GLN A 835 1.11 31.60 13.08
C GLN A 835 1.64 32.98 13.52
N ARG A 836 2.73 33.46 12.91
CA ARG A 836 3.30 34.80 13.09
C ARG A 836 2.86 35.83 12.03
N SER A 837 1.95 35.47 11.12
CA SER A 837 1.51 36.39 10.07
C SER A 837 0.72 37.58 10.63
N ASP A 838 1.13 38.80 10.26
CA ASP A 838 0.49 40.06 10.64
C ASP A 838 -1.00 40.03 10.26
N PRO A 839 -1.94 40.34 11.19
CA PRO A 839 -3.37 40.44 10.88
C PRO A 839 -3.71 41.29 9.65
N ALA A 840 -2.89 42.31 9.33
CA ALA A 840 -3.06 43.12 8.13
C ALA A 840 -2.78 42.34 6.84
N ILE A 841 -1.75 41.48 6.83
CA ILE A 841 -1.41 40.60 5.69
C ILE A 841 -2.51 39.56 5.50
N GLN A 842 -3.01 38.96 6.58
CA GLN A 842 -4.11 38.02 6.52
C GLN A 842 -5.38 38.66 5.95
N ALA A 843 -5.74 39.87 6.39
CA ALA A 843 -6.89 40.60 5.87
C ALA A 843 -6.75 40.93 4.38
N LYS A 844 -5.54 41.33 3.94
CA LYS A 844 -5.23 41.59 2.53
C LYS A 844 -5.38 40.31 1.70
N ASN A 845 -4.73 39.22 2.10
CA ASN A 845 -4.78 37.94 1.39
C ASN A 845 -6.22 37.44 1.30
N ARG A 846 -6.98 37.52 2.39
CA ARG A 846 -8.41 37.19 2.39
C ARG A 846 -9.21 37.99 1.37
N SER A 847 -9.01 39.30 1.31
CA SER A 847 -9.70 40.16 0.34
C SER A 847 -9.37 39.80 -1.11
N SER A 848 -8.11 39.46 -1.39
CA SER A 848 -7.64 39.00 -2.71
C SER A 848 -8.26 37.65 -3.10
N ILE A 849 -8.27 36.67 -2.20
CA ILE A 849 -8.90 35.36 -2.45
C ILE A 849 -10.41 35.49 -2.65
N MET A 850 -11.10 36.32 -1.85
CA MET A 850 -12.54 36.58 -2.04
C MET A 850 -12.83 37.20 -3.41
N SER A 851 -11.99 38.14 -3.87
CA SER A 851 -12.10 38.72 -5.21
C SER A 851 -11.86 37.69 -6.31
N LEU A 852 -10.86 36.82 -6.14
CA LEU A 852 -10.53 35.76 -7.10
C LEU A 852 -11.65 34.72 -7.20
N ALA A 853 -12.14 34.23 -6.06
CA ALA A 853 -13.25 33.29 -5.97
C ALA A 853 -14.53 33.89 -6.58
N SER A 854 -14.81 35.17 -6.34
CA SER A 854 -15.97 35.84 -6.96
C SER A 854 -15.86 35.93 -8.49
N ALA A 855 -14.64 36.10 -9.02
CA ALA A 855 -14.42 36.26 -10.45
C ALA A 855 -14.36 34.93 -11.23
N GLN A 856 -13.81 33.87 -10.62
CA GLN A 856 -13.50 32.60 -11.32
C GLN A 856 -14.10 31.36 -10.64
N GLY A 857 -14.83 31.51 -9.54
CA GLY A 857 -15.38 30.40 -8.76
C GLY A 857 -16.39 29.54 -9.51
N GLU A 858 -17.17 30.13 -10.43
CA GLU A 858 -18.11 29.36 -11.26
C GLU A 858 -17.39 28.31 -12.13
N ALA A 859 -16.31 28.73 -12.80
CA ALA A 859 -15.52 27.85 -13.66
C ALA A 859 -14.87 26.72 -12.85
N LEU A 860 -14.38 27.03 -11.65
CA LEU A 860 -13.82 26.03 -10.74
C LEU A 860 -14.87 25.00 -10.32
N VAL A 861 -16.05 25.43 -9.87
CA VAL A 861 -17.14 24.53 -9.46
C VAL A 861 -17.57 23.64 -10.62
N GLN A 862 -17.71 24.20 -11.82
CA GLN A 862 -18.06 23.43 -13.02
C GLN A 862 -17.03 22.32 -13.30
N ARG A 863 -15.72 22.65 -13.25
CA ARG A 863 -14.64 21.68 -13.48
C ARG A 863 -14.56 20.61 -12.40
N ILE A 864 -14.73 20.97 -11.14
CA ILE A 864 -14.74 19.99 -10.04
C ILE A 864 -15.95 19.05 -10.17
N MET A 865 -17.14 19.59 -10.43
CA MET A 865 -18.35 18.77 -10.58
C MET A 865 -18.23 17.81 -11.78
N ASP A 866 -17.77 18.31 -12.93
CA ASP A 866 -17.50 17.49 -14.12
C ASP A 866 -16.48 16.39 -13.82
N GLY A 867 -15.37 16.76 -13.17
CA GLY A 867 -14.35 15.83 -12.69
C GLY A 867 -14.90 14.73 -11.79
N MET A 868 -15.61 15.10 -10.72
CA MET A 868 -16.18 14.15 -9.76
C MET A 868 -17.21 13.20 -10.39
N MET A 869 -17.96 13.66 -11.39
CA MET A 869 -18.99 12.85 -12.07
C MET A 869 -18.41 11.92 -13.14
N PHE A 870 -17.39 12.36 -13.88
CA PHE A 870 -16.94 11.68 -15.10
C PHE A 870 -15.48 11.21 -15.07
N THR A 871 -14.52 12.10 -14.79
CA THR A 871 -13.11 11.87 -15.15
C THR A 871 -12.17 11.62 -13.97
N PHE A 872 -12.41 12.22 -12.80
CA PHE A 872 -11.47 12.16 -11.69
C PHE A 872 -11.20 10.72 -11.20
N PRO A 873 -9.93 10.37 -10.93
CA PRO A 873 -9.59 9.17 -10.16
C PRO A 873 -10.28 9.16 -8.80
N ARG A 874 -10.51 7.97 -8.24
CA ARG A 874 -11.26 7.83 -6.97
C ARG A 874 -10.56 8.55 -5.82
N ASP A 875 -9.23 8.52 -5.80
CA ASP A 875 -8.41 9.10 -4.74
C ASP A 875 -8.46 10.64 -4.75
N CYS A 876 -8.70 11.25 -5.92
CA CYS A 876 -8.87 12.71 -6.05
C CYS A 876 -10.25 13.22 -5.58
N LEU A 877 -11.25 12.34 -5.36
CA LEU A 877 -12.58 12.77 -4.94
C LEU A 877 -12.59 13.41 -3.55
N GLN A 878 -11.70 12.94 -2.67
CA GLN A 878 -11.55 13.51 -1.33
C GLN A 878 -11.02 14.95 -1.43
N ASP A 879 -9.90 15.16 -2.14
CA ASP A 879 -9.30 16.48 -2.36
C ASP A 879 -10.29 17.44 -3.04
N ALA A 880 -10.96 17.00 -4.11
CA ALA A 880 -11.96 17.79 -4.83
C ALA A 880 -13.12 18.24 -3.93
N SER A 881 -13.59 17.35 -3.06
CA SER A 881 -14.66 17.66 -2.12
C SER A 881 -14.21 18.60 -0.99
N SER A 882 -12.93 18.61 -0.62
CA SER A 882 -12.36 19.58 0.31
C SER A 882 -12.34 20.99 -0.29
N VAL A 883 -11.92 21.13 -1.55
CA VAL A 883 -11.98 22.42 -2.28
C VAL A 883 -13.40 22.96 -2.34
N MET A 884 -14.39 22.11 -2.65
CA MET A 884 -15.80 22.50 -2.65
C MET A 884 -16.28 23.00 -1.27
N LEU A 885 -15.86 22.34 -0.19
CA LEU A 885 -16.21 22.76 1.16
C LEU A 885 -15.66 24.15 1.48
N LEU A 886 -14.41 24.43 1.13
CA LEU A 886 -13.81 25.75 1.31
C LEU A 886 -14.57 26.83 0.54
N LEU A 887 -15.01 26.56 -0.69
CA LEU A 887 -15.86 27.50 -1.44
C LEU A 887 -17.19 27.80 -0.71
N PHE A 888 -17.82 26.79 -0.10
CA PHE A 888 -19.00 27.00 0.74
C PHE A 888 -18.71 27.82 2.00
N GLU A 889 -17.53 27.67 2.61
CA GLU A 889 -17.12 28.48 3.75
C GLU A 889 -16.83 29.94 3.36
N LEU A 890 -16.33 30.19 2.14
CA LEU A 890 -16.09 31.53 1.61
C LEU A 890 -17.38 32.25 1.23
N ASP A 891 -18.23 31.62 0.40
CA ASP A 891 -19.55 32.14 0.03
C ASP A 891 -20.50 30.98 -0.32
N ALA A 892 -21.26 30.53 0.68
CA ALA A 892 -22.21 29.44 0.52
C ALA A 892 -23.31 29.75 -0.51
N ARG A 893 -23.80 30.99 -0.58
CA ARG A 893 -24.92 31.37 -1.46
C ARG A 893 -24.49 31.34 -2.90
N GLN A 894 -23.35 31.96 -3.20
CA GLN A 894 -22.83 32.01 -4.55
C GLN A 894 -22.39 30.62 -5.03
N THR A 895 -21.78 29.81 -4.15
CA THR A 895 -21.38 28.43 -4.47
C THR A 895 -22.58 27.54 -4.82
N ALA A 896 -23.70 27.67 -4.10
CA ALA A 896 -24.93 26.94 -4.44
C ALA A 896 -25.50 27.33 -5.81
N ILE A 897 -25.39 28.61 -6.20
CA ILE A 897 -25.79 29.09 -7.53
C ILE A 897 -24.91 28.47 -8.62
N TRP A 898 -23.59 28.40 -8.39
CA TRP A 898 -22.65 27.78 -9.34
C TRP A 898 -22.89 26.27 -9.50
N ILE A 899 -23.24 25.56 -8.42
CA ILE A 899 -23.63 24.14 -8.50
C ILE A 899 -24.90 23.99 -9.34
N LYS A 900 -25.90 24.84 -9.11
CA LYS A 900 -27.14 24.83 -9.91
C LYS A 900 -26.84 25.05 -11.41
N SER A 901 -26.00 26.03 -11.73
CA SER A 901 -25.53 26.33 -13.09
C SER A 901 -24.83 25.10 -13.71
N SER A 902 -23.96 24.43 -12.94
CA SER A 902 -23.26 23.21 -13.39
C SER A 902 -24.23 22.07 -13.69
N LEU A 903 -25.27 21.89 -12.87
CA LEU A 903 -26.29 20.87 -13.09
C LEU A 903 -27.21 21.19 -14.27
N ASP A 904 -27.43 22.46 -14.59
CA ASP A 904 -28.20 22.91 -15.76
C ASP A 904 -27.51 22.54 -17.09
N LEU A 905 -26.19 22.36 -17.09
CA LEU A 905 -25.42 21.95 -18.28
C LEU A 905 -25.61 20.47 -18.63
N LEU A 906 -26.11 19.65 -17.72
CA LEU A 906 -26.30 18.21 -17.94
C LEU A 906 -27.66 17.92 -18.63
N PRO A 907 -27.71 16.93 -19.55
CA PRO A 907 -28.96 16.50 -20.17
C PRO A 907 -29.99 16.03 -19.13
N ALA A 908 -31.25 16.44 -19.30
CA ALA A 908 -32.35 16.03 -18.39
C ALA A 908 -32.54 14.51 -18.30
N SER A 909 -32.17 13.75 -19.34
CA SER A 909 -32.18 12.28 -19.36
C SER A 909 -31.24 11.63 -18.35
N ASN A 910 -30.25 12.36 -17.84
CA ASN A 910 -29.23 11.79 -16.95
C ASN A 910 -29.65 11.82 -15.47
N PHE A 911 -30.75 12.50 -15.14
CA PHE A 911 -31.29 12.64 -13.79
C PHE A 911 -32.52 11.75 -13.59
N ARG A 912 -32.69 11.22 -12.37
CA ARG A 912 -33.96 10.60 -11.97
C ARG A 912 -35.05 11.67 -11.79
N PRO A 913 -36.33 11.29 -11.89
CA PRO A 913 -37.44 12.22 -11.62
C PRO A 913 -37.30 12.88 -10.24
N GLY A 914 -37.13 14.20 -10.21
CA GLY A 914 -37.01 14.97 -8.98
C GLY A 914 -35.66 14.85 -8.25
N GLU A 915 -34.64 14.18 -8.82
CA GLU A 915 -33.33 14.00 -8.17
C GLU A 915 -32.55 15.31 -8.09
N ARG A 916 -32.61 16.10 -9.15
CA ARG A 916 -31.97 17.41 -9.22
C ARG A 916 -32.58 18.37 -8.19
N GLU A 917 -33.90 18.44 -8.12
CA GLU A 917 -34.63 19.28 -7.18
C GLU A 917 -34.33 18.86 -5.73
N ARG A 918 -34.31 17.55 -5.45
CA ARG A 918 -33.95 17.01 -4.13
C ARG A 918 -32.53 17.40 -3.72
N LEU A 919 -31.56 17.29 -4.63
CA LEU A 919 -30.19 17.70 -4.36
C LEU A 919 -30.10 19.19 -4.00
N LEU A 920 -30.71 20.05 -4.80
CA LEU A 920 -30.70 21.51 -4.57
C LEU A 920 -31.41 21.89 -3.27
N SER A 921 -32.55 21.27 -2.97
CA SER A 921 -33.25 21.48 -1.69
C SER A 921 -32.43 21.00 -0.49
N ALA A 922 -31.73 19.87 -0.60
CA ALA A 922 -30.86 19.37 0.46
C ALA A 922 -29.68 20.33 0.72
N VAL A 923 -29.05 20.85 -0.34
CA VAL A 923 -27.98 21.86 -0.22
C VAL A 923 -28.51 23.12 0.48
N GLU A 924 -29.67 23.62 0.05
CA GLU A 924 -30.29 24.82 0.63
C GLU A 924 -30.67 24.63 2.11
N GLU A 925 -31.23 23.48 2.48
CA GLU A 925 -31.57 23.12 3.87
C GLU A 925 -30.30 23.09 4.76
N LYS A 926 -29.22 22.44 4.29
CA LYS A 926 -27.97 22.37 5.05
C LYS A 926 -27.29 23.73 5.19
N MET A 927 -27.44 24.61 4.21
CA MET A 927 -26.99 26.00 4.32
C MET A 927 -27.81 26.80 5.35
N GLN A 928 -29.14 26.71 5.33
CA GLN A 928 -30.01 27.42 6.27
C GLN A 928 -29.80 26.97 7.73
N THR A 929 -29.47 25.69 7.93
CA THR A 929 -29.20 25.10 9.25
C THR A 929 -27.75 25.29 9.72
N GLY A 930 -26.88 25.94 8.93
CA GLY A 930 -25.47 26.15 9.25
C GLY A 930 -24.61 24.88 9.23
N GLN A 931 -25.11 23.78 8.64
CA GLN A 931 -24.42 22.49 8.56
C GLN A 931 -23.67 22.34 7.21
N THR A 932 -22.86 23.33 6.84
CA THR A 932 -22.15 23.39 5.55
C THR A 932 -21.22 22.20 5.32
N HIS A 933 -20.58 21.69 6.38
CA HIS A 933 -19.75 20.47 6.30
C HIS A 933 -20.52 19.23 5.79
N LYS A 934 -21.84 19.14 6.03
CA LYS A 934 -22.66 18.03 5.54
C LYS A 934 -23.00 18.12 4.06
N ILE A 935 -22.86 19.30 3.45
CA ILE A 935 -23.08 19.49 2.00
C ILE A 935 -22.08 18.64 1.20
N ARG A 936 -20.86 18.47 1.74
CA ARG A 936 -19.84 17.58 1.17
C ARG A 936 -20.37 16.16 0.95
N MET A 937 -21.00 15.56 1.97
CA MET A 937 -21.56 14.21 1.89
C MET A 937 -22.67 14.15 0.84
N VAL A 938 -23.56 15.14 0.83
CA VAL A 938 -24.66 15.23 -0.15
C VAL A 938 -24.13 15.26 -1.59
N LEU A 939 -23.07 16.04 -1.86
CA LEU A 939 -22.44 16.10 -3.19
C LEU A 939 -21.67 14.82 -3.54
N GLN A 940 -20.95 14.23 -2.57
CA GLN A 940 -20.25 12.96 -2.77
C GLN A 940 -21.21 11.81 -3.07
N ASP A 941 -22.33 11.71 -2.35
CA ASP A 941 -23.36 10.71 -2.56
C ASP A 941 -23.98 10.85 -3.95
N PHE A 942 -24.31 12.08 -4.34
CA PHE A 942 -24.85 12.37 -5.67
C PHE A 942 -23.85 12.00 -6.77
N THR A 943 -22.61 12.50 -6.72
CA THR A 943 -21.59 12.24 -7.74
C THR A 943 -21.21 10.75 -7.82
N THR A 944 -21.13 10.07 -6.68
CA THR A 944 -20.90 8.61 -6.61
C THR A 944 -22.05 7.83 -7.24
N SER A 945 -23.30 8.17 -6.90
CA SER A 945 -24.51 7.57 -7.49
C SER A 945 -24.57 7.80 -9.01
N TYR A 946 -24.25 9.03 -9.45
CA TYR A 946 -24.21 9.40 -10.86
C TYR A 946 -23.15 8.59 -11.62
N ARG A 947 -21.91 8.56 -11.11
CA ARG A 947 -20.79 7.84 -11.71
C ARG A 947 -21.07 6.33 -11.82
N ARG A 948 -21.68 5.72 -10.80
CA ARG A 948 -22.07 4.30 -10.83
C ARG A 948 -23.07 3.97 -11.93
N ARG A 949 -24.02 4.86 -12.19
CA ARG A 949 -25.05 4.63 -13.22
C ARG A 949 -24.49 4.78 -14.64
N HIS A 950 -23.73 5.84 -14.86
CA HIS A 950 -23.36 6.30 -16.20
C HIS A 950 -21.95 5.90 -16.63
N VAL A 951 -20.98 5.86 -15.71
CA VAL A 951 -19.54 5.72 -16.02
C VAL A 951 -18.99 4.35 -15.61
N ALA A 952 -19.46 3.76 -14.51
CA ALA A 952 -18.91 2.49 -14.02
C ALA A 952 -19.20 1.32 -14.99
N PRO A 953 -18.22 0.43 -15.22
CA PRO A 953 -18.44 -0.77 -16.02
C PRO A 953 -19.42 -1.70 -15.31
N ARG A 954 -20.29 -2.36 -16.07
CA ARG A 954 -21.30 -3.30 -15.53
C ARG A 954 -20.69 -4.68 -15.28
N ASP A 955 -21.20 -5.35 -14.25
CA ASP A 955 -20.74 -6.67 -13.82
C ASP A 955 -20.95 -7.74 -14.90
N GLY A 956 -20.05 -8.74 -14.95
CA GLY A 956 -20.18 -9.92 -15.81
C GLY A 956 -19.47 -9.86 -17.17
N LEU A 957 -18.97 -8.70 -17.60
CA LEU A 957 -18.22 -8.59 -18.87
C LEU A 957 -16.73 -8.94 -18.73
N ARG A 958 -16.14 -8.75 -17.53
CA ARG A 958 -14.74 -9.06 -17.25
C ARG A 958 -14.43 -10.57 -17.21
N SER A 959 -15.36 -11.40 -16.71
CA SER A 959 -15.20 -12.86 -16.66
C SER A 959 -15.20 -13.51 -18.05
N LEU A 960 -15.95 -12.92 -19.00
CA LEU A 960 -16.00 -13.37 -20.40
C LEU A 960 -14.67 -13.14 -21.15
N ILE A 961 -13.85 -12.17 -20.72
CA ILE A 961 -12.52 -11.89 -21.30
C ILE A 961 -11.49 -12.90 -20.77
N ALA A 962 -11.54 -13.22 -19.47
CA ALA A 962 -10.61 -14.13 -18.79
C ALA A 962 -10.71 -15.58 -19.29
N GLY A 963 -11.90 -16.02 -19.72
CA GLY A 963 -12.10 -17.34 -20.33
C GLY A 963 -11.39 -17.55 -21.68
N SER A 964 -10.86 -16.49 -22.31
CA SER A 964 -10.13 -16.59 -23.59
C SER A 964 -8.60 -16.73 -23.44
N LYS A 965 -8.08 -16.80 -22.20
CA LYS A 965 -6.66 -16.99 -21.88
C LYS A 965 -6.34 -18.35 -21.21
N ARG A 966 -7.20 -19.35 -21.35
CA ARG A 966 -6.86 -20.75 -21.05
C ARG A 966 -6.75 -21.57 -22.31
#